data_AF-A0A0P8XG56-F1
#
_entry.id   AF-A0A0P8XG56-F1
#
_cell.length_a   1.000
_cell.length_b   1.000
_cell.length_c   1.000
_cell.angle_alpha   90.00
_cell.angle_beta   90.00
_cell.angle_gamma   90.00
#
_symmetry.space_group_name_H-M   'P 1'
#
loop_
_entity.id
_entity.type
_entity.pdbx_description
1 polymer ?
#
loop_
_entity_poly.entity_id
_entity_poly.type
_entity_poly.pdbx_seq_one_letter_code
_entity_poly.pdbx_strand_id
1 'polypeptide(L)'
;MHQSRRTYVPRKGKPCHLYYTTERQWEPDYLKGRCLELGLEEQFLRYQIRLMVSYLGVFFALHIGLSVAHILVAIYLTNSQTHVLVDVLFCSISTTILLLVLSINFFVGFVTRHHWIMPLSSTLATVVAVVSDIGLVVYSEAVNKWELDILHYTYYLCMVYMFLPITSHTVALILGTAVSITYIGYYVFCLPFTDPGQNILNYSYVMVDFLHYICFNVMGIYFRMMNDMLTRSSFLDRHQYVMEEIWLRNARPQESRLLNAILPPHIAKNIQVSIRDRIQLTEKGLSYDRLRERSAIGMAIQVYPDVSILYADVVNYTYLTTTLTVERLVQVLHDLYARFDVAAAHFNVQRIKFLGDCYYCVAGLKAPNPDHAQTAVSLGIAMIANIMEVREEWELDIDMRIGVHSGDIIAGVIGEAKLQFDIWGPAVEIASHLESTGESGYVHVSNATMRKLKFQGIKVKAGTAKAQQDPLLQKHSMKTYLLTGIPPRESVRRTIDYASPHVFDPNAYHEPVHYMSYVDHTAEQIEDEIQKIPIVGVEPICWRRRKNKKDHMKGNIGMVFAAFNDSHLEGNYLRRPDYIIKYTVLLVWIMGCCLIYIQLATNESNCILCIVIDIIVFLFLTAVLAICWYKKFCYWKHKGDENYLYSRCSCIIFGFFEKTQQSLRRRIVLYLLVVLSLLMVTSLIMLNCDYDLFKISLIEARLYRYPMDPEICFQPWTFTNMMSLLIGMSYTFARIPFAMKMVRPM
;
A
#
# COMPACT_ATOMS: atom_id res chain seq x y z
N MET A 1 1.01 9.86 2.90
CA MET A 1 1.76 10.55 4.00
C MET A 1 3.21 10.87 3.60
N HIS A 2 3.48 12.07 3.10
CA HIS A 2 4.85 12.62 3.01
C HIS A 2 5.12 13.48 4.25
N GLN A 3 5.33 12.85 5.41
CA GLN A 3 5.96 13.54 6.52
C GLN A 3 7.43 13.76 6.12
N SER A 4 7.79 15.02 5.92
CA SER A 4 9.13 15.47 5.56
C SER A 4 10.18 14.70 6.37
N ARG A 5 11.19 14.16 5.67
CA ARG A 5 12.43 13.63 6.24
C ARG A 5 13.13 14.72 7.07
N ARG A 6 12.67 15.00 8.29
CA ARG A 6 13.46 15.73 9.28
C ARG A 6 14.27 14.68 10.02
N THR A 7 15.36 14.26 9.39
CA THR A 7 16.48 13.65 10.11
C THR A 7 16.87 14.62 11.23
N TYR A 8 16.83 14.16 12.48
CA TYR A 8 17.32 14.94 13.61
C TYR A 8 18.84 15.06 13.48
N VAL A 9 19.29 16.09 12.77
CA VAL A 9 20.68 16.52 12.83
C VAL A 9 20.79 17.33 14.12
N PRO A 10 21.60 16.91 15.11
CA PRO A 10 21.82 17.71 16.31
C PRO A 10 22.48 19.02 15.89
N ARG A 11 21.70 20.09 15.75
CA ARG A 11 22.23 21.45 15.60
C ARG A 11 22.78 21.86 16.96
N LYS A 12 24.06 22.25 17.02
CA LYS A 12 24.70 22.78 18.22
C LYS A 12 23.81 23.88 18.82
N GLY A 13 23.41 23.72 20.09
CA GLY A 13 22.68 24.74 20.85
C GLY A 13 21.17 24.54 21.02
N LYS A 14 20.55 23.45 20.51
CA LYS A 14 19.12 23.18 20.75
C LYS A 14 18.87 22.29 21.98
N PRO A 15 17.75 22.50 22.73
CA PRO A 15 17.30 21.59 23.77
C PRO A 15 17.04 20.20 23.18
N CYS A 16 17.40 19.17 23.93
CA CYS A 16 17.33 17.78 23.50
C CYS A 16 16.02 17.15 23.99
N HIS A 17 15.10 16.98 23.03
CA HIS A 17 13.82 16.33 23.23
C HIS A 17 13.87 14.88 22.76
N LEU A 18 13.10 14.02 23.43
CA LEU A 18 12.94 12.63 23.07
C LEU A 18 11.83 12.49 22.01
N TYR A 19 12.20 12.22 20.76
CA TYR A 19 11.23 11.92 19.70
C TYR A 19 11.00 10.41 19.58
N TYR A 20 9.91 9.90 20.18
CA TYR A 20 9.56 8.46 20.18
C TYR A 20 8.37 8.12 19.26
N THR A 21 7.73 9.11 18.63
CA THR A 21 6.48 8.92 17.86
C THR A 21 6.62 7.93 16.71
N THR A 22 7.71 7.99 15.94
CA THR A 22 7.95 7.06 14.81
C THR A 22 8.25 5.63 15.26
N GLU A 23 8.89 5.46 16.42
CA GLU A 23 9.19 4.13 16.99
C GLU A 23 7.96 3.49 17.62
N ARG A 24 7.08 4.33 18.22
CA ARG A 24 5.80 3.91 18.78
C ARG A 24 4.88 3.29 17.74
N GLN A 25 4.94 3.77 16.48
CA GLN A 25 4.17 3.20 15.38
C GLN A 25 4.50 1.72 15.08
N TRP A 26 5.66 1.25 15.54
CA TRP A 26 6.12 -0.13 15.36
C TRP A 26 5.95 -0.97 16.63
N GLU A 27 5.25 -0.46 17.65
CA GLU A 27 4.92 -1.24 18.85
C GLU A 27 3.71 -2.15 18.58
N PRO A 28 3.73 -3.41 19.07
CA PRO A 28 2.62 -4.35 18.86
C PRO A 28 1.27 -3.79 19.27
N ASP A 29 1.22 -3.11 20.44
CA ASP A 29 -0.02 -2.54 20.99
C ASP A 29 -0.56 -1.42 20.11
N TYR A 30 0.32 -0.59 19.55
CA TYR A 30 -0.08 0.48 18.64
C TYR A 30 -0.63 -0.08 17.33
N LEU A 31 0.05 -1.04 16.71
CA LEU A 31 -0.39 -1.65 15.46
C LEU A 31 -1.74 -2.34 15.63
N LYS A 32 -1.92 -3.09 16.72
CA LYS A 32 -3.19 -3.76 17.03
C LYS A 32 -4.30 -2.76 17.35
N GLY A 33 -4.02 -1.74 18.16
CA GLY A 33 -4.96 -0.65 18.45
C GLY A 33 -5.40 0.08 17.18
N ARG A 34 -4.47 0.36 16.26
CA ARG A 34 -4.76 1.04 15.00
C ARG A 34 -5.62 0.20 14.04
N CYS A 35 -5.38 -1.11 13.96
CA CYS A 35 -6.24 -2.01 13.19
C CYS A 35 -7.66 -2.07 13.76
N LEU A 36 -7.81 -2.07 15.09
CA LEU A 36 -9.11 -2.04 15.76
C LEU A 36 -9.86 -0.71 15.54
N GLU A 37 -9.16 0.42 15.67
CA GLU A 37 -9.72 1.76 15.40
C GLU A 37 -10.29 1.88 13.98
N LEU A 38 -9.62 1.24 13.00
CA LEU A 38 -10.02 1.29 11.59
C LEU A 38 -11.01 0.16 11.21
N GLY A 39 -11.38 -0.73 12.12
CA GLY A 39 -12.27 -1.86 11.82
C GLY A 39 -11.68 -2.91 10.87
N LEU A 40 -10.35 -3.01 10.77
CA LEU A 40 -9.67 -3.83 9.75
C LEU A 40 -9.27 -5.23 10.24
N GLU A 41 -9.57 -5.60 11.49
CA GLU A 41 -9.05 -6.84 12.10
C GLU A 41 -9.53 -8.11 11.37
N GLU A 42 -10.77 -8.13 10.89
CA GLU A 42 -11.30 -9.27 10.12
C GLU A 42 -10.60 -9.40 8.76
N GLN A 43 -10.41 -8.28 8.06
CA GLN A 43 -9.71 -8.26 6.78
C GLN A 43 -8.24 -8.66 6.93
N PHE A 44 -7.59 -8.21 8.01
CA PHE A 44 -6.23 -8.61 8.37
C PHE A 44 -6.15 -10.11 8.66
N LEU A 45 -7.09 -10.68 9.42
CA LEU A 45 -7.14 -12.12 9.70
C LEU A 45 -7.29 -12.94 8.42
N ARG A 46 -8.16 -12.52 7.48
CA ARG A 46 -8.30 -13.16 6.16
C ARG A 46 -7.00 -13.07 5.34
N TYR A 47 -6.31 -11.94 5.39
CA TYR A 47 -5.01 -11.78 4.75
C TYR A 47 -3.94 -12.71 5.36
N GLN A 48 -3.88 -12.77 6.69
CA GLN A 48 -2.97 -13.64 7.44
C GLN A 48 -3.22 -15.12 7.13
N ILE A 49 -4.48 -15.56 7.04
CA ILE A 49 -4.85 -16.93 6.64
C ILE A 49 -4.28 -17.25 5.25
N ARG A 50 -4.48 -16.38 4.26
CA ARG A 50 -3.97 -16.61 2.90
C ARG A 50 -2.43 -16.66 2.86
N LEU A 51 -1.76 -15.85 3.69
CA LEU A 51 -0.32 -15.87 3.83
C LEU A 51 0.18 -17.18 4.45
N MET A 52 -0.48 -17.69 5.50
CA MET A 52 -0.13 -18.97 6.12
C MET A 52 -0.31 -20.16 5.17
N VAL A 53 -1.34 -20.14 4.32
CA VAL A 53 -1.53 -21.16 3.27
C VAL A 53 -0.40 -21.12 2.24
N SER A 54 0.15 -19.94 1.94
CA SER A 54 1.36 -19.82 1.10
C SER A 54 2.58 -20.44 1.76
N TYR A 55 2.81 -20.16 3.05
CA TYR A 55 3.91 -20.78 3.81
C TYR A 55 3.78 -22.31 3.88
N LEU A 56 2.55 -22.81 4.02
CA LEU A 56 2.26 -24.24 3.97
C LEU A 56 2.63 -24.86 2.61
N GLY A 57 2.38 -24.15 1.51
CA GLY A 57 2.80 -24.59 0.16
C GLY A 57 4.31 -24.73 0.03
N VAL A 58 5.08 -23.78 0.59
CA VAL A 58 6.56 -23.86 0.63
C VAL A 58 7.01 -25.03 1.52
N PHE A 59 6.35 -25.22 2.66
CA PHE A 59 6.64 -26.33 3.56
C PHE A 59 6.43 -27.70 2.90
N PHE A 60 5.37 -27.88 2.11
CA PHE A 60 5.14 -29.14 1.38
C PHE A 60 6.32 -29.45 0.46
N ALA A 61 6.80 -28.47 -0.30
CA ALA A 61 7.95 -28.65 -1.19
C ALA A 61 9.24 -28.98 -0.41
N LEU A 62 9.51 -28.25 0.67
CA LEU A 62 10.71 -28.48 1.51
C LEU A 62 10.66 -29.82 2.22
N HIS A 63 9.51 -30.19 2.81
CA HIS A 63 9.36 -31.45 3.53
C HIS A 63 9.45 -32.65 2.59
N ILE A 64 8.82 -32.60 1.41
CA ILE A 64 8.97 -33.66 0.40
C ILE A 64 10.44 -33.80 -0.02
N GLY A 65 11.12 -32.68 -0.29
CA GLY A 65 12.54 -32.68 -0.64
C GLY A 65 13.42 -33.28 0.46
N LEU A 66 13.20 -32.89 1.72
CA LEU A 66 13.94 -33.41 2.86
C LEU A 66 13.67 -34.91 3.09
N SER A 67 12.40 -35.35 3.01
CA SER A 67 12.05 -36.77 3.15
C SER A 67 12.65 -37.61 2.04
N VAL A 68 12.64 -37.14 0.78
CA VAL A 68 13.30 -37.84 -0.33
C VAL A 68 14.81 -37.91 -0.13
N ALA A 69 15.44 -36.82 0.30
CA ALA A 69 16.86 -36.80 0.60
C ALA A 69 17.21 -37.79 1.73
N HIS A 70 16.43 -37.81 2.82
CA HIS A 70 16.62 -38.74 3.93
C HIS A 70 16.49 -40.20 3.47
N ILE A 71 15.49 -40.52 2.66
CA ILE A 71 15.32 -41.86 2.08
C ILE A 71 16.51 -42.26 1.19
N LEU A 72 16.98 -41.35 0.33
CA LEU A 72 18.14 -41.61 -0.54
C LEU A 72 19.42 -41.86 0.27
N VAL A 73 19.63 -41.06 1.33
CA VAL A 73 20.76 -41.20 2.25
C VAL A 73 20.68 -42.54 2.99
N ALA A 74 19.51 -42.90 3.52
CA ALA A 74 19.29 -44.18 4.20
C ALA A 74 19.53 -45.39 3.27
N ILE A 75 19.16 -45.31 2.00
CA ILE A 75 19.41 -46.37 1.02
C ILE A 75 20.90 -46.46 0.65
N TYR A 76 21.59 -45.32 0.53
CA TYR A 76 22.98 -45.29 0.05
C TYR A 76 24.01 -45.67 1.12
N LEU A 77 23.82 -45.21 2.36
CA LEU A 77 24.80 -45.42 3.44
C LEU A 77 24.73 -46.82 4.06
N THR A 78 23.62 -47.55 3.89
CA THR A 78 23.36 -48.75 4.67
C THR A 78 23.51 -50.01 3.82
N ASN A 79 24.35 -50.96 4.28
CA ASN A 79 24.71 -52.16 3.53
C ASN A 79 23.68 -53.32 3.66
N SER A 80 22.74 -53.23 4.61
CA SER A 80 21.74 -54.25 4.90
C SER A 80 20.35 -53.88 4.36
N GLN A 81 19.89 -54.56 3.30
CA GLN A 81 18.64 -54.23 2.60
C GLN A 81 17.35 -54.42 3.42
N THR A 82 17.32 -55.34 4.40
CA THR A 82 16.10 -55.69 5.14
C THR A 82 15.71 -54.68 6.22
N HIS A 83 16.68 -54.12 6.93
CA HIS A 83 16.44 -53.15 8.01
C HIS A 83 16.06 -51.77 7.45
N VAL A 84 16.69 -51.36 6.36
CA VAL A 84 16.44 -50.08 5.67
C VAL A 84 15.01 -50.01 5.12
N LEU A 85 14.46 -51.13 4.66
CA LEU A 85 13.12 -51.16 4.06
C LEU A 85 12.04 -50.75 5.07
N VAL A 86 12.17 -51.16 6.34
CA VAL A 86 11.20 -50.82 7.38
C VAL A 86 11.27 -49.33 7.71
N ASP A 87 12.47 -48.78 7.86
CA ASP A 87 12.67 -47.35 8.16
C ASP A 87 12.16 -46.45 7.03
N VAL A 88 12.40 -46.84 5.77
CA VAL A 88 11.91 -46.13 4.58
C VAL A 88 10.38 -46.19 4.49
N LEU A 89 9.77 -47.36 4.72
CA LEU A 89 8.32 -47.51 4.72
C LEU A 89 7.69 -46.64 5.81
N PHE A 90 8.23 -46.67 7.02
CA PHE A 90 7.71 -45.89 8.14
C PHE A 90 7.83 -44.38 7.90
N CYS A 91 8.99 -43.90 7.42
CA CYS A 91 9.18 -42.48 7.06
C CYS A 91 8.24 -42.03 5.93
N SER A 92 8.02 -42.88 4.93
CA SER A 92 7.13 -42.58 3.80
C SER A 92 5.66 -42.51 4.22
N ILE A 93 5.21 -43.43 5.08
CA ILE A 93 3.84 -43.44 5.62
C ILE A 93 3.61 -42.20 6.50
N SER A 94 4.57 -41.88 7.39
CA SER A 94 4.48 -40.69 8.24
C SER A 94 4.41 -39.40 7.42
N THR A 95 5.28 -39.25 6.41
CA THR A 95 5.29 -38.10 5.50
C THR A 95 3.95 -37.98 4.76
N THR A 96 3.39 -39.07 4.25
CA THR A 96 2.11 -39.04 3.53
C THR A 96 0.93 -38.67 4.43
N ILE A 97 0.85 -39.21 5.65
CA ILE A 97 -0.19 -38.87 6.63
C ILE A 97 -0.10 -37.40 7.01
N LEU A 98 1.10 -36.90 7.28
CA LEU A 98 1.33 -35.50 7.66
C LEU A 98 0.87 -34.54 6.55
N LEU A 99 1.22 -34.82 5.29
CA LEU A 99 0.79 -34.01 4.14
C LEU A 99 -0.72 -34.09 3.92
N LEU A 100 -1.34 -35.26 4.13
CA LEU A 100 -2.78 -35.44 4.00
C LEU A 100 -3.55 -34.64 5.05
N VAL A 101 -3.14 -34.69 6.32
CA VAL A 101 -3.75 -33.92 7.42
C VAL A 101 -3.67 -32.41 7.14
N LEU A 102 -2.52 -31.93 6.67
CA LEU A 102 -2.32 -30.51 6.38
C LEU A 102 -3.03 -30.05 5.10
N SER A 103 -3.38 -30.95 4.19
CA SER A 103 -4.00 -30.61 2.89
C SER A 103 -5.35 -29.90 3.03
N ILE A 104 -6.08 -30.14 4.12
CA ILE A 104 -7.37 -29.49 4.42
C ILE A 104 -7.22 -27.95 4.46
N ASN A 105 -6.05 -27.46 4.86
CA ASN A 105 -5.79 -26.02 4.97
C ASN A 105 -5.74 -25.29 3.62
N PHE A 106 -5.60 -25.99 2.49
CA PHE A 106 -5.64 -25.36 1.16
C PHE A 106 -7.05 -24.92 0.75
N PHE A 107 -8.10 -25.44 1.40
CA PHE A 107 -9.48 -25.01 1.16
C PHE A 107 -9.80 -23.70 1.91
N VAL A 108 -9.28 -22.57 1.39
CA VAL A 108 -9.35 -21.25 2.04
C VAL A 108 -10.77 -20.90 2.51
N GLY A 109 -11.80 -21.07 1.66
CA GLY A 109 -13.18 -20.72 2.02
C GLY A 109 -13.77 -21.54 3.19
N PHE A 110 -13.33 -22.79 3.34
CA PHE A 110 -13.73 -23.65 4.45
C PHE A 110 -13.02 -23.23 5.74
N VAL A 111 -11.71 -22.97 5.66
CA VAL A 111 -10.88 -22.57 6.79
C VAL A 111 -11.22 -21.17 7.31
N THR A 112 -11.58 -20.23 6.43
CA THR A 112 -12.07 -18.90 6.84
C THR A 112 -13.39 -18.96 7.58
N ARG A 113 -14.23 -19.99 7.32
CA ARG A 113 -15.49 -20.20 8.05
C ARG A 113 -15.26 -20.89 9.40
N HIS A 114 -14.28 -21.77 9.47
CA HIS A 114 -13.97 -22.58 10.66
C HIS A 114 -12.53 -22.36 11.12
N HIS A 115 -12.30 -21.27 11.86
CA HIS A 115 -10.96 -20.88 12.32
C HIS A 115 -10.24 -21.92 13.21
N TRP A 116 -10.97 -22.85 13.84
CA TRP A 116 -10.42 -23.90 14.70
C TRP A 116 -9.75 -25.06 13.93
N ILE A 117 -9.99 -25.18 12.62
CA ILE A 117 -9.44 -26.28 11.80
C ILE A 117 -7.94 -26.12 11.58
N MET A 118 -7.48 -24.88 11.45
CA MET A 118 -6.07 -24.51 11.32
C MET A 118 -5.20 -25.02 12.48
N PRO A 119 -5.48 -24.64 13.75
CA PRO A 119 -4.73 -25.17 14.88
C PRO A 119 -4.95 -26.68 15.06
N LEU A 120 -6.15 -27.23 14.81
CA LEU A 120 -6.41 -28.66 14.97
C LEU A 120 -5.59 -29.54 14.02
N SER A 121 -5.60 -29.20 12.72
CA SER A 121 -4.79 -29.92 11.72
C SER A 121 -3.29 -29.77 12.01
N SER A 122 -2.86 -28.59 12.49
CA SER A 122 -1.49 -28.34 12.90
C SER A 122 -1.05 -29.20 14.10
N THR A 123 -1.91 -29.32 15.11
CA THR A 123 -1.65 -30.17 16.28
C THR A 123 -1.60 -31.64 15.90
N LEU A 124 -2.52 -32.11 15.06
CA LEU A 124 -2.55 -33.50 14.61
C LEU A 124 -1.29 -33.85 13.78
N ALA A 125 -0.90 -32.97 12.87
CA ALA A 125 0.31 -33.15 12.06
C ALA A 125 1.59 -33.21 12.93
N THR A 126 1.66 -32.37 13.97
CA THR A 126 2.81 -32.34 14.90
C THR A 126 2.86 -33.60 15.76
N VAL A 127 1.72 -34.10 16.23
CA VAL A 127 1.64 -35.36 16.99
C VAL A 127 2.09 -36.53 16.11
N VAL A 128 1.61 -36.63 14.87
CA VAL A 128 2.04 -37.67 13.93
C VAL A 128 3.55 -37.64 13.70
N ALA A 129 4.11 -36.44 13.49
CA ALA A 129 5.55 -36.25 13.31
C ALA A 129 6.38 -36.73 14.52
N VAL A 130 6.05 -36.26 15.73
CA VAL A 130 6.81 -36.59 16.95
C VAL A 130 6.67 -38.06 17.33
N VAL A 131 5.45 -38.62 17.25
CA VAL A 131 5.22 -40.04 17.53
C VAL A 131 5.95 -40.92 16.53
N SER A 132 6.00 -40.51 15.26
CA SER A 132 6.77 -41.20 14.25
C SER A 132 8.27 -41.17 14.58
N ASP A 133 8.83 -39.99 14.81
CA ASP A 133 10.26 -39.83 15.10
C ASP A 133 10.72 -40.67 16.32
N ILE A 134 9.99 -40.59 17.44
CA ILE A 134 10.27 -41.40 18.64
C ILE A 134 10.04 -42.89 18.37
N GLY A 135 8.97 -43.23 17.64
CA GLY A 135 8.63 -44.62 17.32
C GLY A 135 9.69 -45.32 16.48
N LEU A 136 10.35 -44.60 15.56
CA LEU A 136 11.45 -45.12 14.75
C LEU A 136 12.67 -45.44 15.61
N VAL A 137 13.04 -44.53 16.53
CA VAL A 137 14.16 -44.73 17.45
C VAL A 137 13.92 -45.94 18.35
N VAL A 138 12.75 -46.01 19.00
CA VAL A 138 12.37 -47.13 19.88
C VAL A 138 12.35 -48.47 19.12
N TYR A 139 11.87 -48.48 17.88
CA TYR A 139 11.89 -49.68 17.04
C TYR A 139 13.32 -50.14 16.72
N SER A 140 14.19 -49.21 16.35
CA SER A 140 15.59 -49.50 16.04
C SER A 140 16.35 -50.04 17.26
N GLU A 141 16.11 -49.46 18.44
CA GLU A 141 16.71 -49.92 19.69
C GLU A 141 16.21 -51.34 20.05
N ALA A 142 14.89 -51.57 20.00
CA ALA A 142 14.29 -52.83 20.40
C ALA A 142 14.59 -54.00 19.45
N VAL A 143 14.65 -53.75 18.13
CA VAL A 143 14.77 -54.79 17.10
C VAL A 143 16.18 -54.88 16.52
N ASN A 144 16.78 -53.73 16.17
CA ASN A 144 18.08 -53.68 15.50
C ASN A 144 19.25 -53.58 16.49
N LYS A 145 18.98 -53.30 17.78
CA LYS A 145 19.98 -53.04 18.83
C LYS A 145 20.96 -51.92 18.45
N TRP A 146 20.47 -50.91 17.74
CA TRP A 146 21.25 -49.71 17.41
C TRP A 146 20.83 -48.58 18.33
N GLU A 147 21.81 -47.92 18.92
CA GLU A 147 21.62 -46.66 19.65
C GLU A 147 21.54 -45.53 18.61
N LEU A 148 20.33 -45.07 18.30
CA LEU A 148 20.11 -43.89 17.47
C LEU A 148 19.69 -42.71 18.34
N ASP A 149 20.37 -41.58 18.20
CA ASP A 149 19.91 -40.32 18.75
C ASP A 149 18.73 -39.74 17.95
N ILE A 150 17.92 -38.91 18.62
CA ILE A 150 16.82 -38.18 17.98
C ILE A 150 17.42 -37.12 17.04
N LEU A 151 17.13 -37.20 15.75
CA LEU A 151 17.75 -36.33 14.73
C LEU A 151 16.92 -35.10 14.34
N HIS A 152 15.58 -35.16 14.48
CA HIS A 152 14.67 -34.19 13.82
C HIS A 152 14.02 -33.15 14.76
N TYR A 153 14.41 -33.08 16.04
CA TYR A 153 13.76 -32.20 17.03
C TYR A 153 13.81 -30.71 16.62
N THR A 154 14.97 -30.19 16.20
CA THR A 154 15.09 -28.79 15.74
C THR A 154 14.25 -28.52 14.50
N TYR A 155 14.17 -29.51 13.59
CA TYR A 155 13.36 -29.43 12.39
C TYR A 155 11.86 -29.30 12.71
N TYR A 156 11.33 -30.12 13.63
CA TYR A 156 9.92 -30.05 14.02
C TYR A 156 9.59 -28.80 14.83
N LEU A 157 10.51 -28.28 15.65
CA LEU A 157 10.33 -26.96 16.27
C LEU A 157 10.28 -25.83 15.22
N CYS A 158 11.17 -25.87 14.23
CA CYS A 158 11.11 -24.92 13.10
C CYS A 158 9.79 -25.06 12.30
N MET A 159 9.31 -26.29 12.08
CA MET A 159 8.02 -26.56 11.44
C MET A 159 6.88 -25.86 12.20
N VAL A 160 6.80 -26.02 13.53
CA VAL A 160 5.74 -25.44 14.38
C VAL A 160 5.73 -23.92 14.34
N TYR A 161 6.90 -23.30 14.49
CA TYR A 161 6.97 -21.84 14.58
C TYR A 161 6.91 -21.13 13.23
N MET A 162 7.53 -21.69 12.18
CA MET A 162 7.70 -21.00 10.89
C MET A 162 6.65 -21.33 9.84
N PHE A 163 6.16 -22.57 9.79
CA PHE A 163 5.43 -23.06 8.62
C PHE A 163 3.99 -23.50 8.90
N LEU A 164 3.71 -24.03 10.10
CA LEU A 164 2.38 -24.52 10.46
C LEU A 164 1.35 -23.38 10.51
N PRO A 165 0.13 -23.57 9.95
CA PRO A 165 -0.90 -22.54 9.84
C PRO A 165 -1.61 -22.31 11.19
N ILE A 166 -0.92 -21.68 12.13
CA ILE A 166 -1.46 -21.35 13.46
C ILE A 166 -1.60 -19.83 13.57
N THR A 167 -2.82 -19.31 13.64
CA THR A 167 -3.07 -17.85 13.72
C THR A 167 -2.72 -17.27 15.10
N SER A 168 -2.95 -18.04 16.17
CA SER A 168 -2.66 -17.61 17.54
C SER A 168 -1.21 -17.87 17.95
N HIS A 169 -0.57 -16.88 18.58
CA HIS A 169 0.76 -17.03 19.17
C HIS A 169 0.77 -17.97 20.38
N THR A 170 -0.30 -17.99 21.18
CA THR A 170 -0.39 -18.82 22.40
C THR A 170 -0.45 -20.31 22.08
N VAL A 171 -1.24 -20.69 21.06
CA VAL A 171 -1.38 -22.08 20.63
C VAL A 171 -0.06 -22.62 20.09
N ALA A 172 0.68 -21.81 19.33
CA ALA A 172 2.00 -22.21 18.83
C ALA A 172 3.03 -22.39 19.94
N LEU A 173 3.01 -21.51 20.96
CA LEU A 173 3.88 -21.65 22.13
C LEU A 173 3.56 -22.95 22.89
N ILE A 174 2.28 -23.21 23.18
CA ILE A 174 1.84 -24.43 23.87
C ILE A 174 2.30 -25.66 23.10
N LEU A 175 2.07 -25.68 21.78
CA LEU A 175 2.47 -26.80 20.92
C LEU A 175 4.00 -27.01 20.90
N GLY A 176 4.79 -25.94 20.72
CA GLY A 176 6.26 -26.04 20.74
C GLY A 176 6.81 -26.50 22.10
N THR A 177 6.23 -26.01 23.20
CA THR A 177 6.60 -26.47 24.55
C THR A 177 6.22 -27.93 24.78
N ALA A 178 5.06 -28.38 24.28
CA ALA A 178 4.64 -29.77 24.39
C ALA A 178 5.62 -30.70 23.65
N VAL A 179 6.00 -30.36 22.41
CA VAL A 179 7.02 -31.10 21.65
C VAL A 179 8.33 -31.20 22.42
N SER A 180 8.78 -30.09 23.01
CA SER A 180 10.03 -30.05 23.78
C SER A 180 9.96 -30.94 25.03
N ILE A 181 8.84 -30.89 25.77
CA ILE A 181 8.61 -31.72 26.95
C ILE A 181 8.58 -33.21 26.57
N THR A 182 7.96 -33.57 25.44
CA THR A 182 7.93 -34.96 24.96
C THR A 182 9.34 -35.49 24.66
N TYR A 183 10.19 -34.71 23.99
CA TYR A 183 11.56 -35.12 23.69
C TYR A 183 12.44 -35.20 24.95
N ILE A 184 12.35 -34.22 25.86
CA ILE A 184 13.05 -34.28 27.14
C ILE A 184 12.57 -35.49 27.96
N GLY A 185 11.26 -35.72 28.00
CA GLY A 185 10.67 -36.84 28.72
C GLY A 185 11.12 -38.20 28.19
N TYR A 186 11.25 -38.33 26.87
CA TYR A 186 11.83 -39.52 26.24
C TYR A 186 13.30 -39.72 26.63
N TYR A 187 14.13 -38.68 26.52
CA TYR A 187 15.54 -38.75 26.90
C TYR A 187 15.70 -39.18 28.37
N VAL A 188 14.98 -38.52 29.29
CA VAL A 188 14.99 -38.86 30.73
C VAL A 188 14.50 -40.28 31.00
N PHE A 189 13.54 -40.78 30.23
CA PHE A 189 13.05 -42.16 30.35
C PHE A 189 14.08 -43.19 29.89
N CYS A 190 14.90 -42.88 28.89
CA CYS A 190 15.95 -43.77 28.38
C CYS A 190 17.23 -43.77 29.25
N LEU A 191 17.50 -42.70 30.01
CA LEU A 191 18.69 -42.57 30.88
C LEU A 191 18.99 -43.77 31.81
N PRO A 192 18.00 -44.42 32.48
CA PRO A 192 18.27 -45.53 33.39
C PRO A 192 18.69 -46.83 32.69
N PHE A 193 18.45 -46.94 31.38
CA PHE A 193 18.66 -48.16 30.60
C PHE A 193 20.03 -48.22 29.91
N THR A 194 20.68 -47.07 29.72
CA THR A 194 21.95 -46.95 28.96
C THR A 194 23.19 -47.17 29.82
N ASP A 195 23.26 -46.63 31.06
CA ASP A 195 24.36 -46.97 32.00
C ASP A 195 24.10 -46.54 33.46
N PRO A 196 24.04 -47.46 34.44
CA PRO A 196 23.74 -47.13 35.85
C PRO A 196 24.90 -46.49 36.65
N GLY A 197 26.10 -46.35 36.05
CA GLY A 197 27.35 -45.99 36.74
C GLY A 197 27.86 -44.54 36.55
N GLN A 198 27.43 -43.80 35.53
CA GLN A 198 27.95 -42.47 35.17
C GLN A 198 26.92 -41.33 35.36
N ASN A 199 26.28 -41.28 36.53
CA ASN A 199 25.13 -40.40 36.75
C ASN A 199 25.44 -38.88 36.61
N ILE A 200 26.62 -38.41 36.98
CA ILE A 200 26.92 -36.95 37.06
C ILE A 200 27.10 -36.30 35.68
N LEU A 201 27.77 -36.99 34.74
CA LEU A 201 27.98 -36.50 33.37
C LEU A 201 26.65 -36.45 32.60
N ASN A 202 25.81 -37.48 32.77
CA ASN A 202 24.49 -37.56 32.13
C ASN A 202 23.56 -36.40 32.52
N TYR A 203 23.60 -35.91 33.76
CA TYR A 203 22.79 -34.75 34.16
C TYR A 203 23.22 -33.43 33.50
N SER A 204 24.51 -33.27 33.22
CA SER A 204 25.03 -32.06 32.55
C SER A 204 24.55 -31.99 31.09
N TYR A 205 24.44 -33.14 30.41
CA TYR A 205 23.95 -33.23 29.04
C TYR A 205 22.44 -32.94 28.93
N VAL A 206 21.62 -33.49 29.83
CA VAL A 206 20.18 -33.16 29.92
C VAL A 206 19.97 -31.64 30.02
N MET A 207 20.83 -30.96 30.78
CA MET A 207 20.72 -29.53 31.01
C MET A 207 21.06 -28.70 29.76
N VAL A 208 22.03 -29.13 28.97
CA VAL A 208 22.38 -28.50 27.69
C VAL A 208 21.22 -28.59 26.70
N ASP A 209 20.62 -29.77 26.55
CA ASP A 209 19.48 -29.98 25.65
C ASP A 209 18.23 -29.25 26.14
N PHE A 210 17.98 -29.25 27.45
CA PHE A 210 16.91 -28.48 28.07
C PHE A 210 17.02 -26.98 27.74
N LEU A 211 18.23 -26.42 27.88
CA LEU A 211 18.48 -25.02 27.53
C LEU A 211 18.34 -24.78 26.03
N HIS A 212 18.84 -25.68 25.20
CA HIS A 212 18.67 -25.61 23.75
C HIS A 212 17.18 -25.51 23.37
N TYR A 213 16.33 -26.38 23.92
CA TYR A 213 14.89 -26.35 23.69
C TYR A 213 14.25 -25.05 24.15
N ILE A 214 14.61 -24.53 25.33
CA ILE A 214 14.11 -23.23 25.80
C ILE A 214 14.50 -22.11 24.83
N CYS A 215 15.78 -22.03 24.45
CA CYS A 215 16.27 -20.94 23.61
C CYS A 215 15.68 -21.03 22.18
N PHE A 216 15.42 -22.24 21.67
CA PHE A 216 14.67 -22.44 20.41
C PHE A 216 13.21 -22.04 20.49
N ASN A 217 12.48 -22.35 21.58
CA ASN A 217 11.10 -21.90 21.76
C ASN A 217 11.02 -20.37 21.87
N VAL A 218 11.95 -19.75 22.59
CA VAL A 218 12.07 -18.28 22.70
C VAL A 218 12.36 -17.65 21.33
N MET A 219 13.26 -18.25 20.54
CA MET A 219 13.53 -17.81 19.17
C MET A 219 12.30 -17.98 18.26
N GLY A 220 11.58 -19.10 18.38
CA GLY A 220 10.39 -19.42 17.59
C GLY A 220 9.23 -18.45 17.84
N ILE A 221 8.92 -18.16 19.11
CA ILE A 221 7.88 -17.18 19.46
C ILE A 221 8.28 -15.77 19.02
N TYR A 222 9.56 -15.41 19.15
CA TYR A 222 10.07 -14.14 18.64
C TYR A 222 9.88 -14.01 17.13
N PHE A 223 10.23 -15.06 16.37
CA PHE A 223 10.06 -15.06 14.92
C PHE A 223 8.59 -14.84 14.53
N ARG A 224 7.65 -15.50 15.22
CA ARG A 224 6.21 -15.29 15.02
C ARG A 224 5.76 -13.87 15.33
N MET A 225 6.21 -13.31 16.46
CA MET A 225 5.87 -11.94 16.85
C MET A 225 6.44 -10.91 15.86
N MET A 226 7.69 -11.11 15.43
CA MET A 226 8.34 -10.28 14.42
C MET A 226 7.57 -10.30 13.11
N ASN A 227 7.20 -11.49 12.62
CA ASN A 227 6.42 -11.63 11.39
C ASN A 227 5.05 -10.95 11.49
N ASP A 228 4.33 -11.11 12.61
CA ASP A 228 3.03 -10.44 12.81
C ASP A 228 3.15 -8.91 12.80
N MET A 229 4.17 -8.35 13.46
CA MET A 229 4.43 -6.91 13.41
C MET A 229 4.76 -6.43 11.99
N LEU A 230 5.60 -7.16 11.26
CA LEU A 230 5.98 -6.82 9.89
C LEU A 230 4.78 -6.90 8.93
N THR A 231 3.98 -7.96 9.01
CA THR A 231 2.80 -8.13 8.16
C THR A 231 1.72 -7.12 8.49
N ARG A 232 1.44 -6.85 9.78
CA ARG A 232 0.45 -5.86 10.21
C ARG A 232 0.85 -4.44 9.82
N SER A 233 2.12 -4.05 9.99
CA SER A 233 2.58 -2.73 9.53
C SER A 233 2.49 -2.58 8.01
N SER A 234 2.90 -3.61 7.25
CA SER A 234 2.82 -3.60 5.79
C SER A 234 1.36 -3.56 5.29
N PHE A 235 0.45 -4.20 6.02
CA PHE A 235 -0.98 -4.17 5.72
C PHE A 235 -1.57 -2.78 5.92
N LEU A 236 -1.27 -2.12 7.05
CA LEU A 236 -1.72 -0.75 7.34
C LEU A 236 -1.16 0.26 6.34
N ASP A 237 0.14 0.17 6.01
CA ASP A 237 0.78 1.03 5.00
C ASP A 237 0.08 0.87 3.63
N ARG A 238 -0.23 -0.36 3.23
CA ARG A 238 -0.93 -0.62 1.96
C ARG A 238 -2.37 -0.13 2.01
N HIS A 239 -3.10 -0.35 3.10
CA HIS A 239 -4.46 0.17 3.26
C HIS A 239 -4.48 1.68 3.10
N GLN A 240 -3.57 2.39 3.78
CA GLN A 240 -3.43 3.84 3.64
C GLN A 240 -3.13 4.25 2.20
N TYR A 241 -2.23 3.56 1.52
CA TYR A 241 -1.92 3.84 0.12
C TYR A 241 -3.12 3.59 -0.81
N VAL A 242 -3.89 2.50 -0.61
CA VAL A 242 -5.15 2.26 -1.36
C VAL A 242 -6.14 3.41 -1.13
N MET A 243 -6.32 3.83 0.12
CA MET A 243 -7.20 4.94 0.44
C MET A 243 -6.77 6.23 -0.27
N GLU A 244 -5.49 6.61 -0.18
CA GLU A 244 -4.94 7.79 -0.83
C GLU A 244 -5.12 7.73 -2.36
N GLU A 245 -4.96 6.55 -2.97
CA GLU A 245 -5.17 6.34 -4.41
C GLU A 245 -6.63 6.50 -4.83
N ILE A 246 -7.58 5.91 -4.09
CA ILE A 246 -9.02 6.04 -4.36
C ILE A 246 -9.47 7.50 -4.19
N TRP A 247 -9.03 8.16 -3.11
CA TRP A 247 -9.28 9.58 -2.88
C TRP A 247 -8.80 10.43 -4.05
N LEU A 248 -7.56 10.22 -4.51
CA LEU A 248 -7.00 10.93 -5.66
C LEU A 248 -7.78 10.64 -6.94
N ARG A 249 -8.14 9.38 -7.18
CA ARG A 249 -8.87 8.93 -8.36
C ARG A 249 -10.23 9.58 -8.46
N ASN A 250 -10.90 9.79 -7.33
CA ASN A 250 -12.22 10.41 -7.28
C ASN A 250 -12.16 11.95 -7.27
N ALA A 251 -11.14 12.54 -6.65
CA ALA A 251 -10.93 13.99 -6.68
C ALA A 251 -10.65 14.50 -8.11
N ARG A 252 -9.92 13.73 -8.93
CA ARG A 252 -9.54 14.11 -10.29
C ARG A 252 -10.71 14.42 -11.25
N PRO A 253 -11.74 13.57 -11.41
CA PRO A 253 -12.90 13.90 -12.24
C PRO A 253 -13.72 15.04 -11.66
N GLN A 254 -13.81 15.17 -10.32
CA GLN A 254 -14.49 16.28 -9.67
C GLN A 254 -13.82 17.62 -10.00
N GLU A 255 -12.49 17.70 -9.87
CA GLU A 255 -11.69 18.85 -10.28
C GLU A 255 -11.91 19.17 -11.76
N SER A 256 -11.86 18.15 -12.64
CA SER A 256 -12.08 18.35 -14.07
C SER A 256 -13.49 18.86 -14.40
N ARG A 257 -14.53 18.39 -13.70
CA ARG A 257 -15.92 18.85 -13.89
C ARG A 257 -16.07 20.31 -13.45
N LEU A 258 -15.53 20.66 -12.29
CA LEU A 258 -15.54 22.03 -11.77
C LEU A 258 -14.80 22.98 -12.71
N LEU A 259 -13.64 22.58 -13.21
CA LEU A 259 -12.88 23.40 -14.16
C LEU A 259 -13.62 23.62 -15.48
N ASN A 260 -14.24 22.56 -16.03
CA ASN A 260 -15.02 22.64 -17.26
C ASN A 260 -16.33 23.43 -17.10
N ALA A 261 -16.84 23.56 -15.87
CA ALA A 261 -18.02 24.38 -15.58
C ALA A 261 -17.70 25.89 -15.58
N ILE A 262 -16.46 26.26 -15.22
CA ILE A 262 -16.01 27.67 -15.18
C ILE A 262 -15.38 28.09 -16.51
N LEU A 263 -14.64 27.18 -17.17
CA LEU A 263 -13.86 27.47 -18.37
C LEU A 263 -14.20 26.52 -19.51
N PRO A 264 -14.20 26.99 -20.76
CA PRO A 264 -14.32 26.11 -21.92
C PRO A 264 -13.21 25.03 -21.93
N PRO A 265 -13.52 23.80 -22.37
CA PRO A 265 -12.62 22.65 -22.23
C PRO A 265 -11.29 22.82 -22.99
N HIS A 266 -11.29 23.56 -24.11
CA HIS A 266 -10.08 23.83 -24.89
C HIS A 266 -9.10 24.77 -24.17
N ILE A 267 -9.59 25.68 -23.32
CA ILE A 267 -8.76 26.58 -22.50
C ILE A 267 -8.36 25.91 -21.19
N ALA A 268 -9.32 25.23 -20.55
CA ALA A 268 -9.11 24.49 -19.32
C ALA A 268 -7.92 23.50 -19.43
N LYS A 269 -7.80 22.80 -20.57
CA LYS A 269 -6.71 21.84 -20.83
C LYS A 269 -5.34 22.50 -20.83
N ASN A 270 -5.20 23.69 -21.42
CA ASN A 270 -3.92 24.41 -21.46
C ASN A 270 -3.50 24.86 -20.05
N ILE A 271 -4.47 25.32 -19.24
CA ILE A 271 -4.23 25.67 -17.83
C ILE A 271 -3.81 24.43 -17.03
N GLN A 272 -4.49 23.29 -17.21
CA GLN A 272 -4.10 22.03 -16.54
C GLN A 272 -2.67 21.60 -16.87
N VAL A 273 -2.25 21.71 -18.14
CA VAL A 273 -0.88 21.40 -18.55
C VAL A 273 0.11 22.35 -17.88
N SER A 274 -0.18 23.66 -17.88
CA SER A 274 0.69 24.64 -17.21
C SER A 274 0.85 24.39 -15.71
N ILE A 275 -0.22 23.96 -15.01
CA ILE A 275 -0.17 23.60 -13.60
C ILE A 275 0.67 22.34 -13.39
N ARG A 276 0.50 21.32 -14.25
CA ARG A 276 1.30 20.09 -14.19
C ARG A 276 2.79 20.38 -14.37
N ASP A 277 3.15 21.19 -15.34
CA ASP A 277 4.55 21.54 -15.61
C ASP A 277 5.16 22.29 -14.41
N ARG A 278 4.40 23.16 -13.75
CA ARG A 278 4.82 23.84 -12.51
C ARG A 278 5.10 22.86 -11.37
N ILE A 279 4.24 21.87 -11.19
CA ILE A 279 4.43 20.83 -10.16
C ILE A 279 5.73 20.06 -10.45
N GLN A 280 5.94 19.63 -11.70
CA GLN A 280 7.16 18.93 -12.10
C GLN A 280 8.44 19.76 -11.92
N LEU A 281 8.39 21.06 -12.21
CA LEU A 281 9.53 21.96 -12.01
C LEU A 281 9.82 22.18 -10.52
N THR A 282 8.79 22.22 -9.67
CA THR A 282 8.92 22.32 -8.22
C THR A 282 9.58 21.06 -7.64
N GLU A 283 9.19 19.88 -8.12
CA GLU A 283 9.82 18.60 -7.74
C GLU A 283 11.32 18.54 -8.11
N LYS A 284 11.73 19.21 -9.19
CA LYS A 284 13.13 19.33 -9.60
C LYS A 284 13.94 20.35 -8.80
N GLY A 285 13.37 20.98 -7.76
CA GLY A 285 14.07 21.86 -6.82
C GLY A 285 14.33 23.28 -7.33
N LEU A 286 13.64 23.73 -8.38
CA LEU A 286 13.68 25.14 -8.79
C LEU A 286 12.89 26.01 -7.79
N SER A 287 13.53 27.08 -7.31
CA SER A 287 12.96 27.98 -6.30
C SER A 287 11.66 28.65 -6.78
N TYR A 288 10.67 28.71 -5.88
CA TYR A 288 9.33 29.28 -6.09
C TYR A 288 9.38 30.71 -6.65
N ASP A 289 10.38 31.50 -6.28
CA ASP A 289 10.51 32.91 -6.69
C ASP A 289 10.79 33.09 -8.18
N ARG A 290 11.54 32.19 -8.85
CA ARG A 290 11.75 32.25 -10.31
C ARG A 290 10.55 31.74 -11.11
N LEU A 291 9.70 30.92 -10.49
CA LEU A 291 8.44 30.48 -11.10
C LEU A 291 7.43 31.62 -11.13
N ARG A 292 7.48 32.54 -10.15
CA ARG A 292 6.58 33.70 -10.05
C ARG A 292 6.83 34.78 -11.12
N GLU A 293 8.08 35.01 -11.52
CA GLU A 293 8.41 35.91 -12.65
C GLU A 293 7.93 35.38 -14.01
N ARG A 294 7.69 34.06 -14.12
CA ARG A 294 6.98 33.45 -15.27
C ARG A 294 5.49 33.28 -15.02
N SER A 295 4.99 33.60 -13.81
CA SER A 295 3.61 33.37 -13.37
C SER A 295 2.71 34.59 -13.55
N ALA A 296 2.39 34.92 -14.79
CA ALA A 296 0.98 35.12 -15.04
C ALA A 296 0.42 33.70 -15.23
N ILE A 297 -0.74 33.36 -14.64
CA ILE A 297 -1.65 32.46 -15.35
C ILE A 297 -1.84 33.18 -16.67
N GLY A 298 -1.05 32.80 -17.69
CA GLY A 298 -0.85 33.63 -18.86
C GLY A 298 -2.23 33.96 -19.39
N MET A 299 -2.60 35.25 -19.39
CA MET A 299 -3.89 35.68 -19.92
C MET A 299 -4.03 35.02 -21.28
N ALA A 300 -4.88 34.01 -21.35
CA ALA A 300 -4.96 33.12 -22.49
C ALA A 300 -5.83 33.82 -23.53
N ILE A 301 -5.29 34.89 -24.10
CA ILE A 301 -5.95 35.71 -25.10
C ILE A 301 -5.70 35.08 -26.47
N GLN A 302 -6.78 34.81 -27.19
CA GLN A 302 -6.75 34.25 -28.54
C GLN A 302 -7.66 35.07 -29.44
N VAL A 303 -7.19 35.34 -30.64
CA VAL A 303 -7.99 36.00 -31.69
C VAL A 303 -8.72 34.92 -32.47
N TYR A 304 -10.03 35.05 -32.57
CA TYR A 304 -10.88 34.17 -33.36
C TYR A 304 -11.41 34.95 -34.56
N PRO A 305 -10.89 34.67 -35.75
CA PRO A 305 -11.45 35.25 -36.96
C PRO A 305 -12.79 34.58 -37.26
N ASP A 306 -13.71 35.38 -37.76
CA ASP A 306 -14.97 34.95 -38.34
C ASP A 306 -15.84 34.02 -37.47
N VAL A 307 -16.39 34.58 -36.40
CA VAL A 307 -17.36 33.92 -35.53
C VAL A 307 -18.72 34.62 -35.59
N SER A 308 -19.77 33.97 -35.10
CA SER A 308 -21.09 34.61 -34.97
C SER A 308 -21.48 34.77 -33.52
N ILE A 309 -21.79 35.99 -33.13
CA ILE A 309 -22.18 36.38 -31.79
C ILE A 309 -23.71 36.54 -31.74
N LEU A 310 -24.35 35.98 -30.71
CA LEU A 310 -25.78 36.09 -30.46
C LEU A 310 -26.02 36.67 -29.06
N TYR A 311 -26.79 37.75 -29.02
CA TYR A 311 -27.40 38.31 -27.81
C TYR A 311 -28.89 38.00 -27.83
N ALA A 312 -29.43 37.48 -26.73
CA ALA A 312 -30.84 37.18 -26.58
C ALA A 312 -31.33 37.75 -25.25
N ASP A 313 -32.24 38.72 -25.27
CA ASP A 313 -32.69 39.44 -24.10
C ASP A 313 -34.20 39.30 -23.88
N VAL A 314 -34.61 39.19 -22.62
CA VAL A 314 -36.02 38.99 -22.26
C VAL A 314 -36.75 40.33 -22.26
N VAL A 315 -37.83 40.42 -23.04
CA VAL A 315 -38.66 41.62 -23.09
C VAL A 315 -39.41 41.79 -21.77
N ASN A 316 -39.46 43.01 -21.24
CA ASN A 316 -40.15 43.36 -20.00
C ASN A 316 -39.65 42.61 -18.75
N TYR A 317 -38.39 42.17 -18.72
CA TYR A 317 -37.80 41.53 -17.54
C TYR A 317 -37.94 42.36 -16.26
N THR A 318 -37.71 43.67 -16.33
CA THR A 318 -37.89 44.58 -15.17
C THR A 318 -39.29 44.49 -14.59
N TYR A 319 -40.33 44.34 -15.43
CA TYR A 319 -41.70 44.17 -14.97
C TYR A 319 -41.89 42.82 -14.24
N LEU A 320 -41.30 41.73 -14.75
CA LEU A 320 -41.29 40.43 -14.09
C LEU A 320 -40.65 40.48 -12.70
N THR A 321 -39.56 41.24 -12.55
CA THR A 321 -38.86 41.37 -11.25
C THR A 321 -39.69 42.08 -10.18
N THR A 322 -40.66 42.91 -10.59
CA THR A 322 -41.56 43.62 -9.66
C THR A 322 -42.85 42.86 -9.36
N THR A 323 -43.24 41.90 -10.20
CA THR A 323 -44.53 41.20 -10.13
C THR A 323 -44.42 39.78 -9.60
N LEU A 324 -43.30 39.10 -9.83
CA LEU A 324 -43.06 37.74 -9.37
C LEU A 324 -42.32 37.71 -8.04
N THR A 325 -42.55 36.65 -7.26
CA THR A 325 -41.68 36.34 -6.11
C THR A 325 -40.29 35.94 -6.60
N VAL A 326 -39.27 36.18 -5.77
CA VAL A 326 -37.87 35.85 -6.11
C VAL A 326 -37.71 34.37 -6.48
N GLU A 327 -38.35 33.48 -5.72
CA GLU A 327 -38.30 32.03 -5.99
C GLU A 327 -38.92 31.69 -7.34
N ARG A 328 -40.12 32.23 -7.65
CA ARG A 328 -40.80 31.98 -8.92
C ARG A 328 -40.02 32.54 -10.10
N LEU A 329 -39.46 33.75 -9.96
CA LEU A 329 -38.61 34.36 -10.97
C LEU A 329 -37.38 33.50 -11.28
N VAL A 330 -36.68 33.01 -10.24
CA VAL A 330 -35.51 32.15 -10.40
C VAL A 330 -35.88 30.82 -11.07
N GLN A 331 -37.01 30.21 -10.72
CA GLN A 331 -37.49 28.98 -11.36
C GLN A 331 -37.79 29.18 -12.85
N VAL A 332 -38.49 30.26 -13.22
CA VAL A 332 -38.79 30.60 -14.62
C VAL A 332 -37.50 30.83 -15.41
N LEU A 333 -36.57 31.61 -14.86
CA LEU A 333 -35.27 31.85 -15.51
C LEU A 333 -34.44 30.57 -15.64
N HIS A 334 -34.45 29.71 -14.62
CA HIS A 334 -33.74 28.44 -14.65
C HIS A 334 -34.26 27.52 -15.75
N ASP A 335 -35.59 27.35 -15.86
CA ASP A 335 -36.22 26.54 -16.91
C ASP A 335 -35.90 27.11 -18.30
N LEU A 336 -36.08 28.43 -18.48
CA LEU A 336 -35.79 29.11 -19.75
C LEU A 336 -34.32 28.92 -20.18
N TYR A 337 -33.37 29.17 -19.28
CA TYR A 337 -31.95 29.06 -19.59
C TYR A 337 -31.48 27.60 -19.72
N ALA A 338 -32.10 26.65 -19.03
CA ALA A 338 -31.83 25.23 -19.22
C ALA A 338 -32.21 24.79 -20.64
N ARG A 339 -33.40 25.18 -21.12
CA ARG A 339 -33.82 24.93 -22.52
C ARG A 339 -32.86 25.58 -23.52
N PHE A 340 -32.40 26.80 -23.24
CA PHE A 340 -31.41 27.47 -24.09
C PHE A 340 -30.04 26.79 -24.09
N ASP A 341 -29.56 26.30 -22.95
CA ASP A 341 -28.30 25.55 -22.87
C ASP A 341 -28.39 24.23 -23.66
N VAL A 342 -29.52 23.53 -23.62
CA VAL A 342 -29.78 22.34 -24.44
C VAL A 342 -29.81 22.68 -25.93
N ALA A 343 -30.51 23.75 -26.32
CA ALA A 343 -30.55 24.21 -27.70
C ALA A 343 -29.15 24.64 -28.20
N ALA A 344 -28.39 25.38 -27.39
CA ALA A 344 -27.04 25.79 -27.70
C ALA A 344 -26.10 24.59 -27.89
N ALA A 345 -26.23 23.56 -27.05
CA ALA A 345 -25.49 22.32 -27.22
C ALA A 345 -25.85 21.61 -28.53
N HIS A 346 -27.14 21.57 -28.91
CA HIS A 346 -27.60 20.98 -30.16
C HIS A 346 -27.00 21.67 -31.41
N PHE A 347 -26.95 22.99 -31.41
CA PHE A 347 -26.39 23.78 -32.51
C PHE A 347 -24.87 23.99 -32.41
N ASN A 348 -24.18 23.34 -31.46
CA ASN A 348 -22.75 23.53 -31.18
C ASN A 348 -22.33 25.00 -30.93
N VAL A 349 -23.20 25.77 -30.31
CA VAL A 349 -22.96 27.16 -29.90
C VAL A 349 -22.49 27.17 -28.45
N GLN A 350 -21.49 28.00 -28.14
CA GLN A 350 -20.93 28.12 -26.79
C GLN A 350 -21.56 29.29 -26.05
N ARG A 351 -22.21 29.02 -24.91
CA ARG A 351 -22.59 30.07 -23.95
C ARG A 351 -21.34 30.70 -23.33
N ILE A 352 -21.31 32.03 -23.26
CA ILE A 352 -20.21 32.77 -22.60
C ILE A 352 -20.60 33.05 -21.15
N LYS A 353 -21.67 33.80 -20.94
CA LYS A 353 -22.19 34.20 -19.62
C LYS A 353 -23.63 34.66 -19.73
N PHE A 354 -24.27 34.84 -18.58
CA PHE A 354 -25.50 35.62 -18.47
C PHE A 354 -25.13 37.08 -18.15
N LEU A 355 -25.83 38.02 -18.77
CA LEU A 355 -25.70 39.45 -18.50
C LEU A 355 -27.06 39.96 -17.99
N GLY A 356 -27.33 39.72 -16.70
CA GLY A 356 -28.68 39.91 -16.16
C GLY A 356 -29.65 38.90 -16.77
N ASP A 357 -30.66 39.40 -17.47
CA ASP A 357 -31.67 38.69 -18.25
C ASP A 357 -31.20 38.29 -19.66
N CYS A 358 -30.09 38.85 -20.12
CA CYS A 358 -29.55 38.55 -21.42
C CYS A 358 -28.72 37.24 -21.44
N TYR A 359 -29.10 36.34 -22.34
CA TYR A 359 -28.37 35.14 -22.72
C TYR A 359 -27.39 35.45 -23.86
N TYR A 360 -26.10 35.23 -23.61
CA TYR A 360 -25.02 35.61 -24.52
C TYR A 360 -24.17 34.42 -24.97
N CYS A 361 -24.08 34.19 -26.29
CA CYS A 361 -23.39 33.02 -26.85
C CYS A 361 -22.69 33.28 -28.19
N VAL A 362 -21.80 32.36 -28.56
CA VAL A 362 -20.91 32.47 -29.73
C VAL A 362 -20.82 31.14 -30.48
N ALA A 363 -21.04 31.20 -31.79
CA ALA A 363 -20.84 30.09 -32.71
C ALA A 363 -19.47 30.19 -33.39
N GLY A 364 -18.79 29.05 -33.55
CA GLY A 364 -17.44 28.98 -34.16
C GLY A 364 -16.27 29.12 -33.17
N LEU A 365 -16.54 29.23 -31.87
CA LEU A 365 -15.51 29.43 -30.84
C LEU A 365 -14.78 28.15 -30.42
N LYS A 366 -15.49 27.02 -30.27
CA LYS A 366 -14.90 25.73 -29.87
C LYS A 366 -14.01 25.13 -30.96
N ALA A 367 -14.53 25.16 -32.18
CA ALA A 367 -13.88 24.72 -33.40
C ALA A 367 -14.34 25.64 -34.53
N PRO A 368 -13.46 26.04 -35.46
CA PRO A 368 -13.84 26.83 -36.62
C PRO A 368 -14.98 26.13 -37.36
N ASN A 369 -16.10 26.83 -37.55
CA ASN A 369 -17.27 26.28 -38.23
C ASN A 369 -17.61 27.21 -39.40
N PRO A 370 -17.54 26.76 -40.67
CA PRO A 370 -17.92 27.58 -41.82
C PRO A 370 -19.41 27.97 -41.81
N ASP A 371 -20.26 27.18 -41.15
CA ASP A 371 -21.70 27.43 -41.00
C ASP A 371 -22.03 28.10 -39.63
N HIS A 372 -21.07 28.82 -39.03
CA HIS A 372 -21.25 29.51 -37.74
C HIS A 372 -22.42 30.53 -37.75
N ALA A 373 -22.63 31.27 -38.85
CA ALA A 373 -23.78 32.17 -39.00
C ALA A 373 -25.12 31.42 -39.04
N GLN A 374 -25.18 30.31 -39.77
CA GLN A 374 -26.37 29.49 -39.86
C GLN A 374 -26.74 28.88 -38.50
N THR A 375 -25.77 28.31 -37.79
CA THR A 375 -25.98 27.72 -36.46
C THR A 375 -26.42 28.74 -35.42
N ALA A 376 -25.85 29.95 -35.41
CA ALA A 376 -26.29 31.03 -34.52
C ALA A 376 -27.73 31.47 -34.81
N VAL A 377 -28.09 31.68 -36.07
CA VAL A 377 -29.47 32.07 -36.44
C VAL A 377 -30.48 30.96 -36.17
N SER A 378 -30.12 29.70 -36.44
CA SER A 378 -30.97 28.55 -36.11
C SER A 378 -31.19 28.41 -34.60
N LEU A 379 -30.16 28.67 -33.77
CA LEU A 379 -30.32 28.76 -32.33
C LEU A 379 -31.29 29.88 -31.93
N GLY A 380 -31.14 31.09 -32.51
CA GLY A 380 -32.05 32.20 -32.23
C GLY A 380 -33.51 31.88 -32.56
N ILE A 381 -33.77 31.25 -33.70
CA ILE A 381 -35.13 30.79 -34.07
C ILE A 381 -35.65 29.76 -33.07
N ALA A 382 -34.79 28.82 -32.63
CA ALA A 382 -35.16 27.84 -31.61
C ALA A 382 -35.42 28.50 -30.23
N MET A 383 -34.66 29.53 -29.85
CA MET A 383 -34.88 30.27 -28.60
C MET A 383 -36.24 30.97 -28.59
N ILE A 384 -36.66 31.57 -29.72
CA ILE A 384 -38.00 32.16 -29.87
C ILE A 384 -39.08 31.09 -29.69
N ALA A 385 -38.89 29.88 -30.23
CA ALA A 385 -39.84 28.79 -30.01
C ALA A 385 -39.87 28.31 -28.55
N ASN A 386 -38.71 28.14 -27.91
CA ASN A 386 -38.63 27.71 -26.51
C ASN A 386 -39.27 28.73 -25.55
N ILE A 387 -39.09 30.04 -25.76
CA ILE A 387 -39.73 31.04 -24.89
C ILE A 387 -41.25 31.08 -25.08
N MET A 388 -41.77 30.78 -26.28
CA MET A 388 -43.21 30.63 -26.49
C MET A 388 -43.79 29.47 -25.67
N GLU A 389 -43.08 28.35 -25.59
CA GLU A 389 -43.48 27.21 -24.74
C GLU A 389 -43.43 27.58 -23.25
N VAL A 390 -42.35 28.22 -22.79
CA VAL A 390 -42.24 28.67 -21.39
C VAL A 390 -43.33 29.69 -21.05
N ARG A 391 -43.69 30.58 -21.99
CA ARG A 391 -44.82 31.51 -21.86
C ARG A 391 -46.15 30.78 -21.65
N GLU A 392 -46.41 29.73 -22.40
CA GLU A 392 -47.62 28.90 -22.25
C GLU A 392 -47.62 28.10 -20.95
N GLU A 393 -46.50 27.48 -20.59
CA GLU A 393 -46.37 26.62 -19.40
C GLU A 393 -46.43 27.39 -18.08
N TRP A 394 -45.82 28.57 -18.03
CA TRP A 394 -45.75 29.39 -16.81
C TRP A 394 -46.82 30.47 -16.75
N GLU A 395 -47.66 30.60 -17.79
CA GLU A 395 -48.72 31.60 -17.94
C GLU A 395 -48.21 33.05 -17.80
N LEU A 396 -47.04 33.33 -18.39
CA LEU A 396 -46.39 34.64 -18.32
C LEU A 396 -46.30 35.31 -19.68
N ASP A 397 -46.59 36.60 -19.75
CA ASP A 397 -46.45 37.40 -20.98
C ASP A 397 -44.98 37.78 -21.24
N ILE A 398 -44.18 36.80 -21.66
CA ILE A 398 -42.74 36.95 -21.94
C ILE A 398 -42.45 36.76 -23.43
N ASP A 399 -41.48 37.54 -23.92
CA ASP A 399 -40.98 37.46 -25.30
C ASP A 399 -39.48 37.77 -25.31
N MET A 400 -38.82 37.63 -26.45
CA MET A 400 -37.37 37.75 -26.59
C MET A 400 -36.97 38.59 -27.79
N ARG A 401 -35.98 39.46 -27.60
CA ARG A 401 -35.25 40.13 -28.68
C ARG A 401 -33.93 39.40 -28.89
N ILE A 402 -33.58 39.15 -30.15
CA ILE A 402 -32.34 38.43 -30.48
C ILE A 402 -31.56 39.22 -31.54
N GLY A 403 -30.28 39.52 -31.26
CA GLY A 403 -29.34 40.16 -32.17
C GLY A 403 -28.20 39.24 -32.56
N VAL A 404 -27.89 39.11 -33.86
CA VAL A 404 -26.80 38.27 -34.37
C VAL A 404 -25.89 39.01 -35.35
N HIS A 405 -24.59 39.04 -35.04
CA HIS A 405 -23.56 39.61 -35.91
C HIS A 405 -22.41 38.62 -36.13
N SER A 406 -21.85 38.59 -37.34
CA SER A 406 -20.66 37.81 -37.68
C SER A 406 -19.45 38.71 -37.89
N GLY A 407 -18.35 38.42 -37.20
CA GLY A 407 -17.10 39.19 -37.27
C GLY A 407 -15.99 38.58 -36.40
N ASP A 408 -14.87 39.27 -36.32
CA ASP A 408 -13.70 38.82 -35.56
C ASP A 408 -13.82 39.23 -34.08
N ILE A 409 -13.33 38.36 -33.19
CA ILE A 409 -13.32 38.62 -31.75
C ILE A 409 -11.98 38.26 -31.12
N ILE A 410 -11.78 38.77 -29.92
CA ILE A 410 -10.72 38.37 -29.00
C ILE A 410 -11.39 37.64 -27.84
N ALA A 411 -10.98 36.41 -27.54
CA ALA A 411 -11.48 35.65 -26.40
C ALA A 411 -10.36 35.37 -25.42
N GLY A 412 -10.67 35.32 -24.12
CA GLY A 412 -9.66 35.00 -23.13
C GLY A 412 -10.18 34.88 -21.71
N VAL A 413 -9.28 34.52 -20.80
CA VAL A 413 -9.56 34.36 -19.37
C VAL A 413 -8.94 35.50 -18.59
N ILE A 414 -9.75 36.16 -17.77
CA ILE A 414 -9.34 37.27 -16.89
C ILE A 414 -9.57 36.86 -15.43
N GLY A 415 -8.76 37.44 -14.54
CA GLY A 415 -8.86 37.27 -13.10
C GLY A 415 -7.76 36.38 -12.54
N GLU A 416 -7.51 36.52 -11.23
CA GLU A 416 -6.57 35.68 -10.50
C GLU A 416 -7.31 34.78 -9.50
N ALA A 417 -8.21 35.36 -8.70
CA ALA A 417 -9.01 34.61 -7.73
C ALA A 417 -10.31 34.05 -8.31
N LYS A 418 -10.96 34.78 -9.21
CA LYS A 418 -12.18 34.36 -9.91
C LYS A 418 -11.92 34.43 -11.41
N LEU A 419 -11.56 33.28 -11.99
CA LEU A 419 -11.32 33.19 -13.42
C LEU A 419 -12.65 33.31 -14.17
N GLN A 420 -12.70 34.25 -15.11
CA GLN A 420 -13.85 34.45 -15.97
C GLN A 420 -13.38 34.40 -17.42
N PHE A 421 -14.00 33.49 -18.19
CA PHE A 421 -13.84 33.47 -19.64
C PHE A 421 -14.82 34.47 -20.25
N ASP A 422 -14.32 35.31 -21.16
CA ASP A 422 -15.14 36.32 -21.82
C ASP A 422 -14.55 36.67 -23.19
N ILE A 423 -15.31 37.45 -23.97
CA ILE A 423 -14.93 37.86 -25.31
C ILE A 423 -15.10 39.37 -25.52
N TRP A 424 -14.29 39.93 -26.42
CA TRP A 424 -14.20 41.36 -26.69
C TRP A 424 -14.02 41.64 -28.18
N GLY A 425 -14.45 42.82 -28.62
CA GLY A 425 -14.20 43.33 -29.96
C GLY A 425 -15.41 44.08 -30.52
N PRO A 426 -15.24 44.83 -31.62
CA PRO A 426 -16.32 45.61 -32.24
C PRO A 426 -17.52 44.74 -32.63
N ALA A 427 -17.27 43.49 -33.05
CA ALA A 427 -18.32 42.55 -33.43
C ALA A 427 -19.28 42.22 -32.26
N VAL A 428 -18.77 42.21 -31.03
CA VAL A 428 -19.57 41.99 -29.81
C VAL A 428 -20.51 43.16 -29.56
N GLU A 429 -19.99 44.38 -29.66
CA GLU A 429 -20.78 45.61 -29.49
C GLU A 429 -21.87 45.72 -30.55
N ILE A 430 -21.56 45.45 -31.83
CA ILE A 430 -22.54 45.46 -32.92
C ILE A 430 -23.67 44.45 -32.65
N ALA A 431 -23.34 43.23 -32.18
CA ALA A 431 -24.35 42.23 -31.85
C ALA A 431 -25.29 42.69 -30.71
N SER A 432 -24.74 43.34 -29.68
CA SER A 432 -25.51 43.92 -28.58
C SER A 432 -26.43 45.05 -29.06
N HIS A 433 -25.94 45.95 -29.91
CA HIS A 433 -26.78 47.01 -30.49
C HIS A 433 -27.88 46.45 -31.40
N LEU A 434 -27.63 45.37 -32.14
CA LEU A 434 -28.67 44.68 -32.92
C LEU A 434 -29.76 44.05 -32.06
N GLU A 435 -29.42 43.51 -30.89
CA GLU A 435 -30.45 43.03 -29.94
C GLU A 435 -31.28 44.21 -29.42
N SER A 436 -30.62 45.25 -28.89
CA SER A 436 -31.32 46.38 -28.26
C SER A 436 -32.23 47.17 -29.23
N THR A 437 -31.87 47.20 -30.51
CA THR A 437 -32.66 47.82 -31.58
C THR A 437 -33.61 46.84 -32.28
N GLY A 438 -33.61 45.58 -31.86
CA GLY A 438 -34.41 44.49 -32.39
C GLY A 438 -35.90 44.56 -32.05
N GLU A 439 -36.67 43.77 -32.78
CA GLU A 439 -38.10 43.57 -32.57
C GLU A 439 -38.33 42.20 -31.92
N SER A 440 -39.28 42.10 -30.98
CA SER A 440 -39.53 40.86 -30.25
C SER A 440 -40.09 39.77 -31.18
N GLY A 441 -39.73 38.51 -30.93
CA GLY A 441 -40.13 37.38 -31.77
C GLY A 441 -39.40 37.28 -33.12
N TYR A 442 -38.38 38.11 -33.36
CA TYR A 442 -37.53 38.06 -34.55
C TYR A 442 -36.04 37.95 -34.20
N VAL A 443 -35.27 37.33 -35.09
CA VAL A 443 -33.80 37.33 -35.03
C VAL A 443 -33.28 38.48 -35.90
N HIS A 444 -32.75 39.52 -35.27
CA HIS A 444 -32.18 40.69 -35.95
C HIS A 444 -30.73 40.44 -36.34
N VAL A 445 -30.45 40.47 -37.63
CA VAL A 445 -29.12 40.17 -38.16
C VAL A 445 -28.50 41.33 -38.92
N SER A 446 -27.18 41.41 -38.88
CA SER A 446 -26.39 42.31 -39.74
C SER A 446 -26.30 41.79 -41.18
N ASN A 447 -25.95 42.68 -42.11
CA ASN A 447 -25.60 42.30 -43.49
C ASN A 447 -24.39 41.34 -43.56
N ALA A 448 -23.46 41.42 -42.61
CA ALA A 448 -22.32 40.49 -42.55
C ALA A 448 -22.78 39.06 -42.28
N THR A 449 -23.69 38.88 -41.30
CA THR A 449 -24.34 37.59 -41.00
C THR A 449 -25.19 37.14 -42.19
N MET A 450 -25.99 38.04 -42.75
CA MET A 450 -26.93 37.76 -43.84
C MET A 450 -26.28 37.14 -45.07
N ARG A 451 -25.08 37.62 -45.44
CA ARG A 451 -24.30 37.08 -46.57
C ARG A 451 -23.82 35.64 -46.37
N LYS A 452 -23.80 35.17 -45.12
CA LYS A 452 -23.31 33.83 -44.73
C LYS A 452 -24.46 32.84 -44.47
N LEU A 453 -25.71 33.28 -44.60
CA LEU A 453 -26.87 32.43 -44.37
C LEU A 453 -27.28 31.68 -45.64
N LYS A 454 -27.79 30.46 -45.45
CA LYS A 454 -28.44 29.68 -46.50
C LYS A 454 -29.96 29.94 -46.39
N PHE A 455 -30.60 30.41 -47.46
CA PHE A 455 -31.99 30.90 -47.45
C PHE A 455 -33.10 29.83 -47.33
N GLN A 456 -32.80 28.64 -46.81
CA GLN A 456 -33.79 27.58 -46.71
C GLN A 456 -34.64 27.77 -45.44
N GLY A 457 -35.94 28.00 -45.60
CA GLY A 457 -36.90 28.05 -44.48
C GLY A 457 -36.90 29.33 -43.63
N ILE A 458 -36.20 30.39 -44.07
CA ILE A 458 -36.10 31.67 -43.37
C ILE A 458 -36.84 32.76 -44.16
N LYS A 459 -37.75 33.48 -43.50
CA LYS A 459 -38.40 34.68 -44.03
C LYS A 459 -37.62 35.91 -43.58
N VAL A 460 -37.39 36.83 -44.52
CA VAL A 460 -36.55 38.02 -44.33
C VAL A 460 -37.43 39.26 -44.42
N LYS A 461 -37.29 40.17 -43.44
CA LYS A 461 -37.85 41.52 -43.43
C LYS A 461 -36.74 42.56 -43.33
N ALA A 462 -37.01 43.79 -43.74
CA ALA A 462 -36.08 44.91 -43.54
C ALA A 462 -35.90 45.18 -42.02
N GLY A 463 -34.71 45.64 -41.63
CA GLY A 463 -34.41 45.99 -40.24
C GLY A 463 -35.26 47.15 -39.69
N THR A 464 -35.25 47.31 -38.37
CA THR A 464 -36.05 48.30 -37.63
C THR A 464 -35.61 49.74 -37.91
N ALA A 465 -36.54 50.70 -37.76
CA ALA A 465 -36.22 52.13 -37.84
C ALA A 465 -35.24 52.56 -36.73
N LYS A 466 -35.32 51.94 -35.55
CA LYS A 466 -34.39 52.17 -34.44
C LYS A 466 -32.95 51.81 -34.83
N ALA A 467 -32.75 50.69 -35.50
CA ALA A 467 -31.42 50.29 -35.97
C ALA A 467 -30.85 51.23 -37.05
N GLN A 468 -31.70 51.85 -37.86
CA GLN A 468 -31.27 52.84 -38.84
C GLN A 468 -30.83 54.15 -38.20
N GLN A 469 -31.31 54.46 -36.99
CA GLN A 469 -31.00 55.68 -36.24
C GLN A 469 -29.89 55.47 -35.20
N ASP A 470 -29.46 54.23 -34.97
CA ASP A 470 -28.41 53.91 -33.99
C ASP A 470 -27.04 54.45 -34.44
N PRO A 471 -26.34 55.24 -33.61
CA PRO A 471 -25.07 55.89 -33.98
C PRO A 471 -23.97 54.90 -34.35
N LEU A 472 -23.91 53.74 -33.70
CA LEU A 472 -22.86 52.74 -33.91
C LEU A 472 -23.10 51.95 -35.20
N LEU A 473 -24.35 51.56 -35.45
CA LEU A 473 -24.75 50.91 -36.70
C LEU A 473 -24.61 51.84 -37.92
N GLN A 474 -24.91 53.14 -37.76
CA GLN A 474 -24.67 54.15 -38.80
C GLN A 474 -23.19 54.38 -39.08
N LYS A 475 -22.37 54.51 -38.03
CA LYS A 475 -20.91 54.67 -38.16
C LYS A 475 -20.27 53.55 -38.96
N HIS A 476 -20.81 52.34 -38.88
CA HIS A 476 -20.36 51.18 -39.67
C HIS A 476 -21.15 50.95 -40.95
N SER A 477 -22.05 51.88 -41.34
CA SER A 477 -22.89 51.79 -42.55
C SER A 477 -23.64 50.46 -42.67
N MET A 478 -24.16 49.95 -41.54
CA MET A 478 -24.69 48.61 -41.44
C MET A 478 -26.13 48.51 -41.95
N LYS A 479 -26.33 47.70 -42.99
CA LYS A 479 -27.67 47.22 -43.36
C LYS A 479 -28.06 46.07 -42.43
N THR A 480 -29.31 46.05 -41.97
CA THR A 480 -29.81 45.07 -41.01
C THR A 480 -31.12 44.45 -41.47
N TYR A 481 -31.43 43.25 -41.00
CA TYR A 481 -32.56 42.43 -41.44
C TYR A 481 -33.21 41.72 -40.25
N LEU A 482 -34.53 41.56 -40.28
CA LEU A 482 -35.26 40.74 -39.30
C LEU A 482 -35.59 39.39 -39.92
N LEU A 483 -35.24 38.32 -39.22
CA LEU A 483 -35.47 36.95 -39.64
C LEU A 483 -36.52 36.28 -38.77
N THR A 484 -37.38 35.50 -39.40
CA THR A 484 -38.30 34.57 -38.75
C THR A 484 -38.33 33.27 -39.54
N GLY A 485 -38.50 32.14 -38.86
CA GLY A 485 -38.46 30.83 -39.49
C GLY A 485 -39.17 29.79 -38.64
N ILE A 486 -39.41 28.63 -39.24
CA ILE A 486 -39.94 27.48 -38.50
C ILE A 486 -38.74 26.81 -37.82
N PRO A 487 -38.77 26.58 -36.50
CA PRO A 487 -37.69 25.87 -35.82
C PRO A 487 -37.55 24.45 -36.40
N PRO A 488 -36.33 23.88 -36.48
CA PRO A 488 -36.15 22.49 -36.86
C PRO A 488 -36.96 21.55 -35.95
N ARG A 489 -37.80 20.66 -36.50
CA ARG A 489 -38.64 19.74 -35.70
C ARG A 489 -37.86 18.91 -34.67
N GLU A 490 -36.59 18.60 -34.93
CA GLU A 490 -35.73 17.84 -34.02
C GLU A 490 -35.19 18.66 -32.83
N SER A 491 -35.06 19.99 -32.97
CA SER A 491 -34.49 20.86 -31.93
C SER A 491 -35.48 21.20 -30.81
N VAL A 492 -36.77 20.94 -31.01
CA VAL A 492 -37.82 21.11 -30.00
C VAL A 492 -38.06 19.78 -29.26
N ARG A 493 -38.15 18.66 -30.01
CA ARG A 493 -38.50 17.34 -29.46
C ARG A 493 -37.44 16.75 -28.52
N ARG A 494 -36.14 16.99 -28.76
CA ARG A 494 -35.05 16.51 -27.87
C ARG A 494 -34.88 17.35 -26.61
N THR A 495 -35.31 18.61 -26.63
CA THR A 495 -35.29 19.49 -25.45
C THR A 495 -36.24 18.97 -24.40
N ILE A 496 -37.42 18.47 -24.82
CA ILE A 496 -38.44 17.87 -23.95
C ILE A 496 -37.94 16.60 -23.25
N ASP A 497 -37.16 15.76 -23.94
CA ASP A 497 -36.62 14.51 -23.36
C ASP A 497 -35.49 14.75 -22.32
N TYR A 498 -34.80 15.89 -22.40
CA TYR A 498 -33.76 16.29 -21.43
C TYR A 498 -34.27 17.26 -20.34
N ALA A 499 -35.33 18.01 -20.60
CA ALA A 499 -35.95 18.97 -19.68
C ALA A 499 -36.93 18.29 -18.71
N SER A 500 -36.61 17.10 -18.20
CA SER A 500 -37.21 16.67 -16.94
C SER A 500 -36.61 17.55 -15.85
N PRO A 501 -37.41 18.37 -15.14
CA PRO A 501 -36.87 19.31 -14.19
C PRO A 501 -36.39 18.51 -12.99
N HIS A 502 -35.09 18.26 -12.92
CA HIS A 502 -34.44 18.13 -11.61
C HIS A 502 -34.48 19.52 -10.99
N VAL A 503 -35.65 19.89 -10.45
CA VAL A 503 -35.80 21.02 -9.55
C VAL A 503 -34.74 20.82 -8.47
N PHE A 504 -33.83 21.76 -8.38
CA PHE A 504 -32.82 21.78 -7.34
C PHE A 504 -33.56 22.05 -6.03
N ASP A 505 -33.94 20.98 -5.31
CA ASP A 505 -34.61 21.09 -4.01
C ASP A 505 -33.60 21.66 -2.98
N PRO A 506 -33.82 22.88 -2.48
CA PRO A 506 -32.94 23.47 -1.46
C PRO A 506 -32.92 22.66 -0.16
N ASN A 507 -33.96 21.86 0.11
CA ASN A 507 -34.06 20.99 1.28
C ASN A 507 -33.38 19.62 1.09
N ALA A 508 -32.97 19.26 -0.14
CA ALA A 508 -32.19 18.03 -0.38
C ALA A 508 -30.78 18.08 0.23
N TYR A 509 -30.32 19.25 0.71
CA TYR A 509 -29.10 19.37 1.50
C TYR A 509 -29.21 18.75 2.91
N HIS A 510 -30.41 18.35 3.34
CA HIS A 510 -30.59 17.63 4.59
C HIS A 510 -30.72 16.11 4.46
N GLU A 511 -30.58 15.54 3.26
CA GLU A 511 -30.49 14.08 3.13
C GLU A 511 -29.04 13.59 2.98
N PRO A 512 -28.50 12.84 3.96
CA PRO A 512 -27.15 12.28 3.90
C PRO A 512 -27.00 11.12 2.89
N VAL A 513 -27.93 10.97 1.94
CA VAL A 513 -28.07 9.77 1.09
C VAL A 513 -26.93 9.66 0.06
N HIS A 514 -26.44 10.77 -0.48
CA HIS A 514 -25.34 10.74 -1.47
C HIS A 514 -23.93 10.64 -0.88
N TYR A 515 -23.73 11.04 0.38
CA TYR A 515 -22.44 10.86 1.06
C TYR A 515 -22.29 9.43 1.57
N MET A 516 -23.35 8.82 2.10
CA MET A 516 -23.31 7.44 2.61
C MET A 516 -23.09 6.41 1.49
N SER A 517 -23.79 6.53 0.35
CA SER A 517 -23.61 5.58 -0.78
C SER A 517 -22.21 5.68 -1.41
N TYR A 518 -21.58 6.86 -1.34
CA TYR A 518 -20.21 7.06 -1.79
C TYR A 518 -19.20 6.42 -0.82
N VAL A 519 -19.41 6.58 0.49
CA VAL A 519 -18.58 5.96 1.52
C VAL A 519 -18.65 4.43 1.42
N ASP A 520 -19.85 3.85 1.26
CA ASP A 520 -20.03 2.39 1.15
C ASP A 520 -19.38 1.82 -0.12
N HIS A 521 -19.58 2.46 -1.28
CA HIS A 521 -18.89 2.04 -2.51
C HIS A 521 -17.37 2.19 -2.42
N THR A 522 -16.86 3.21 -1.71
CA THR A 522 -15.42 3.32 -1.47
C THR A 522 -14.91 2.24 -0.52
N ALA A 523 -15.69 1.86 0.49
CA ALA A 523 -15.33 0.78 1.41
C ALA A 523 -15.25 -0.56 0.68
N GLU A 524 -16.27 -0.93 -0.11
CA GLU A 524 -16.24 -2.14 -0.95
C GLU A 524 -15.06 -2.16 -1.92
N GLN A 525 -14.75 -1.01 -2.55
CA GLN A 525 -13.59 -0.89 -3.44
C GLN A 525 -12.26 -1.06 -2.70
N ILE A 526 -12.15 -0.52 -1.49
CA ILE A 526 -10.98 -0.70 -0.63
C ILE A 526 -10.81 -2.18 -0.30
N GLU A 527 -11.89 -2.87 0.07
CA GLU A 527 -11.87 -4.30 0.35
C GLU A 527 -11.41 -5.12 -0.86
N ASP A 528 -11.95 -4.83 -2.04
CA ASP A 528 -11.57 -5.49 -3.29
C ASP A 528 -10.10 -5.30 -3.63
N GLU A 529 -9.55 -4.10 -3.42
CA GLU A 529 -8.14 -3.81 -3.65
C GLU A 529 -7.22 -4.47 -2.60
N ILE A 530 -7.67 -4.59 -1.34
CA ILE A 530 -6.97 -5.34 -0.29
C ILE A 530 -6.98 -6.85 -0.59
N GLN A 531 -8.05 -7.37 -1.16
CA GLN A 531 -8.10 -8.77 -1.58
C GLN A 531 -7.12 -9.07 -2.72
N LYS A 532 -6.78 -8.09 -3.55
CA LYS A 532 -5.81 -8.23 -4.65
C LYS A 532 -4.35 -8.12 -4.21
N ILE A 533 -4.05 -7.93 -2.92
CA ILE A 533 -2.66 -7.86 -2.42
C ILE A 533 -1.91 -9.15 -2.83
N PRO A 534 -0.78 -9.04 -3.56
CA PRO A 534 -0.04 -10.20 -4.02
C PRO A 534 0.58 -10.92 -2.83
N ILE A 535 0.52 -12.25 -2.87
CA ILE A 535 1.16 -13.12 -1.90
C ILE A 535 2.34 -13.78 -2.59
N VAL A 536 3.52 -13.70 -1.97
CA VAL A 536 4.71 -14.43 -2.43
C VAL A 536 4.53 -15.88 -2.00
N GLY A 537 4.44 -16.79 -2.97
CA GLY A 537 4.10 -18.19 -2.73
C GLY A 537 4.09 -19.05 -3.99
N VAL A 538 4.41 -20.34 -3.83
CA VAL A 538 4.16 -21.36 -4.83
C VAL A 538 2.65 -21.64 -4.80
N GLU A 539 1.90 -21.07 -5.74
CA GLU A 539 0.48 -21.40 -5.89
C GLU A 539 0.36 -22.88 -6.32
N PRO A 540 -0.40 -23.72 -5.61
CA PRO A 540 -0.56 -25.12 -5.99
C PRO A 540 -1.17 -25.22 -7.38
N ILE A 541 -0.74 -26.22 -8.16
CA ILE A 541 -1.06 -26.43 -9.59
C ILE A 541 -2.55 -26.29 -9.91
N CYS A 542 -3.43 -26.61 -8.96
CA CYS A 542 -4.89 -26.50 -9.09
C CYS A 542 -5.42 -25.06 -9.27
N TRP A 543 -4.65 -24.03 -8.88
CA TRP A 543 -5.04 -22.61 -8.94
C TRP A 543 -4.64 -21.93 -10.26
N ARG A 544 -3.94 -22.63 -11.16
CA ARG A 544 -3.42 -22.06 -12.41
C ARG A 544 -4.52 -21.71 -13.44
N ARG A 545 -5.76 -22.15 -13.24
CA ARG A 545 -6.80 -22.11 -14.28
C ARG A 545 -7.67 -20.83 -14.32
N ARG A 546 -7.42 -19.84 -13.47
CA ARG A 546 -8.07 -18.52 -13.55
C ARG A 546 -7.12 -17.41 -13.13
N LYS A 547 -6.45 -16.75 -14.09
CA LYS A 547 -6.01 -15.37 -13.84
C LYS A 547 -5.95 -14.51 -15.10
N ASN A 548 -6.67 -13.39 -14.99
CA ASN A 548 -6.62 -12.26 -15.89
C ASN A 548 -5.30 -11.48 -15.74
N LYS A 549 -4.96 -10.79 -16.82
CA LYS A 549 -3.71 -10.12 -17.22
C LYS A 549 -3.17 -8.97 -16.32
N LYS A 550 -3.37 -8.95 -15.00
CA LYS A 550 -3.03 -7.79 -14.13
C LYS A 550 -2.01 -8.02 -12.99
N ASP A 551 -1.26 -9.12 -12.97
CA ASP A 551 -0.20 -9.34 -11.96
C ASP A 551 1.18 -8.83 -12.45
N HIS A 552 1.30 -7.53 -12.75
CA HIS A 552 2.58 -6.93 -13.16
C HIS A 552 3.66 -6.92 -12.07
N MET A 553 3.33 -7.21 -10.81
CA MET A 553 4.27 -7.11 -9.68
C MET A 553 4.95 -8.45 -9.30
N LYS A 554 4.41 -9.61 -9.73
CA LYS A 554 5.01 -10.93 -9.46
C LYS A 554 6.35 -11.15 -10.18
N GLY A 555 6.67 -10.36 -11.22
CA GLY A 555 7.94 -10.47 -11.98
C GLY A 555 9.15 -9.78 -11.35
N ASN A 556 8.98 -9.06 -10.24
CA ASN A 556 10.02 -8.17 -9.70
C ASN A 556 10.77 -8.69 -8.47
N ILE A 557 10.50 -9.92 -7.99
CA ILE A 557 11.20 -10.53 -6.84
C ILE A 557 11.85 -11.84 -7.30
N GLY A 558 13.16 -11.98 -7.08
CA GLY A 558 13.93 -13.16 -7.41
C GLY A 558 13.64 -14.33 -6.47
N MET A 559 13.50 -15.54 -7.03
CA MET A 559 13.10 -16.75 -6.29
C MET A 559 14.16 -17.27 -5.31
N VAL A 560 15.46 -17.06 -5.57
CA VAL A 560 16.57 -17.69 -4.82
C VAL A 560 16.99 -16.87 -3.60
N PHE A 561 17.12 -15.55 -3.73
CA PHE A 561 17.57 -14.67 -2.64
C PHE A 561 16.44 -13.81 -2.04
N ALA A 562 15.20 -14.00 -2.51
CA ALA A 562 14.04 -13.19 -2.13
C ALA A 562 14.29 -11.67 -2.21
N ALA A 563 15.14 -11.24 -3.16
CA ALA A 563 15.53 -9.85 -3.39
C ALA A 563 14.75 -9.27 -4.57
N PHE A 564 14.53 -7.96 -4.60
CA PHE A 564 13.96 -7.31 -5.78
C PHE A 564 14.91 -7.45 -6.98
N ASN A 565 14.37 -7.83 -8.14
CA ASN A 565 15.11 -7.87 -9.40
C ASN A 565 15.64 -6.47 -9.79
N ASP A 566 14.94 -5.41 -9.37
CA ASP A 566 15.41 -4.03 -9.49
C ASP A 566 16.30 -3.65 -8.29
N SER A 567 17.59 -3.47 -8.58
CA SER A 567 18.61 -3.06 -7.60
C SER A 567 18.30 -1.74 -6.90
N HIS A 568 17.62 -0.80 -7.57
CA HIS A 568 17.26 0.48 -6.96
C HIS A 568 16.14 0.33 -5.93
N LEU A 569 15.14 -0.53 -6.20
CA LEU A 569 14.07 -0.85 -5.25
C LEU A 569 14.63 -1.61 -4.03
N GLU A 570 15.49 -2.60 -4.26
CA GLU A 570 16.19 -3.33 -3.19
C GLU A 570 17.02 -2.36 -2.32
N GLY A 571 17.78 -1.47 -2.96
CA GLY A 571 18.58 -0.46 -2.26
C GLY A 571 17.74 0.50 -1.42
N ASN A 572 16.58 0.92 -1.92
CA ASN A 572 15.65 1.77 -1.18
C ASN A 572 14.96 1.03 -0.03
N TYR A 573 14.61 -0.23 -0.22
CA TYR A 573 14.03 -1.09 0.82
C TYR A 573 15.03 -1.29 1.98
N LEU A 574 16.27 -1.68 1.67
CA LEU A 574 17.32 -1.93 2.67
C LEU A 574 17.71 -0.66 3.43
N ARG A 575 17.65 0.52 2.81
CA ARG A 575 17.93 1.81 3.47
C ARG A 575 16.82 2.29 4.41
N ARG A 576 15.64 1.64 4.46
CA ARG A 576 14.59 2.01 5.41
C ARG A 576 15.03 1.74 6.86
N PRO A 577 14.66 2.62 7.81
CA PRO A 577 15.06 2.49 9.22
C PRO A 577 14.41 1.27 9.87
N ASP A 578 15.20 0.46 10.58
CA ASP A 578 14.70 -0.73 11.28
C ASP A 578 14.44 -0.42 12.76
N TYR A 579 13.16 -0.36 13.14
CA TYR A 579 12.73 -0.09 14.50
C TYR A 579 12.57 -1.35 15.36
N ILE A 580 12.59 -2.54 14.75
CA ILE A 580 12.43 -3.85 15.43
C ILE A 580 13.75 -4.31 16.06
N ILE A 581 14.89 -3.75 15.63
CA ILE A 581 16.24 -4.12 16.06
C ILE A 581 16.42 -4.20 17.60
N LYS A 582 15.69 -3.39 18.38
CA LYS A 582 15.72 -3.43 19.86
C LYS A 582 15.26 -4.78 20.43
N TYR A 583 14.30 -5.43 19.79
CA TYR A 583 13.79 -6.74 20.18
C TYR A 583 14.70 -7.86 19.66
N THR A 584 15.28 -7.72 18.45
CA THR A 584 16.29 -8.67 17.95
C THR A 584 17.51 -8.71 18.87
N VAL A 585 17.99 -7.54 19.32
CA VAL A 585 19.13 -7.43 20.26
C VAL A 585 18.81 -8.07 21.62
N LEU A 586 17.57 -7.95 22.11
CA LEU A 586 17.14 -8.64 23.33
C LEU A 586 17.20 -10.17 23.16
N LEU A 587 16.71 -10.70 22.03
CA LEU A 587 16.80 -12.12 21.74
C LEU A 587 18.26 -12.60 21.66
N VAL A 588 19.10 -11.86 20.94
CA VAL A 588 20.55 -12.11 20.86
C VAL A 588 21.18 -12.20 22.24
N TRP A 589 20.84 -11.28 23.14
CA TRP A 589 21.36 -11.29 24.50
C TRP A 589 20.92 -12.54 25.26
N ILE A 590 19.62 -12.91 25.22
CA ILE A 590 19.09 -14.09 25.90
C ILE A 590 19.85 -15.35 25.47
N MET A 591 20.06 -15.57 24.17
CA MET A 591 20.76 -16.80 23.76
C MET A 591 22.27 -16.67 23.81
N GLY A 592 22.83 -15.47 23.75
CA GLY A 592 24.26 -15.27 24.06
C GLY A 592 24.55 -15.75 25.48
N CYS A 593 23.68 -15.43 26.43
CA CYS A 593 23.73 -15.99 27.78
C CYS A 593 23.53 -17.53 27.79
N CYS A 594 22.59 -18.07 26.98
CA CYS A 594 22.44 -19.53 26.84
C CYS A 594 23.73 -20.20 26.33
N LEU A 595 24.36 -19.65 25.28
CA LEU A 595 25.56 -20.21 24.65
C LEU A 595 26.77 -20.15 25.56
N ILE A 596 26.97 -19.03 26.27
CA ILE A 596 28.02 -18.91 27.29
C ILE A 596 27.80 -19.92 28.41
N TYR A 597 26.54 -20.12 28.83
CA TYR A 597 26.24 -21.12 29.85
C TYR A 597 26.54 -22.55 29.37
N ILE A 598 26.12 -22.91 28.15
CA ILE A 598 26.40 -24.22 27.54
C ILE A 598 27.93 -24.43 27.45
N GLN A 599 28.67 -23.40 27.05
CA GLN A 599 30.13 -23.44 27.00
C GLN A 599 30.76 -23.66 28.38
N LEU A 600 30.27 -22.96 29.42
CA LEU A 600 30.75 -23.13 30.79
C LEU A 600 30.41 -24.51 31.37
N ALA A 601 29.21 -25.03 31.08
CA ALA A 601 28.74 -26.32 31.59
C ALA A 601 29.46 -27.52 30.94
N THR A 602 29.96 -27.36 29.72
CA THR A 602 30.69 -28.39 28.97
C THR A 602 32.21 -28.29 29.11
N ASN A 603 32.70 -27.26 29.80
CA ASN A 603 34.13 -27.06 29.98
C ASN A 603 34.66 -27.81 31.19
N GLU A 604 35.27 -28.97 30.97
CA GLU A 604 35.95 -29.74 32.01
C GLU A 604 37.36 -29.23 32.33
N SER A 605 37.96 -28.42 31.45
CA SER A 605 39.32 -27.89 31.61
C SER A 605 39.32 -26.46 32.17
N ASN A 606 40.26 -26.13 33.06
CA ASN A 606 40.43 -24.77 33.61
C ASN A 606 41.03 -23.80 32.57
N CYS A 607 40.39 -23.63 31.42
CA CYS A 607 40.75 -22.68 30.39
C CYS A 607 40.42 -21.24 30.83
N ILE A 608 41.39 -20.56 31.46
CA ILE A 608 41.27 -19.14 31.86
C ILE A 608 40.93 -18.25 30.65
N LEU A 609 41.52 -18.53 29.48
CA LEU A 609 41.28 -17.78 28.25
C LEU A 609 39.81 -17.85 27.81
N CYS A 610 39.18 -19.01 27.94
CA CYS A 610 37.79 -19.25 27.56
C CYS A 610 36.85 -18.39 28.42
N ILE A 611 37.04 -18.40 29.75
CA ILE A 611 36.27 -17.58 30.69
C ILE A 611 36.43 -16.08 30.40
N VAL A 612 37.65 -15.62 30.10
CA VAL A 612 37.91 -14.21 29.76
C VAL A 612 37.17 -13.80 28.48
N ILE A 613 37.19 -14.63 27.45
CA ILE A 613 36.47 -14.36 26.19
C ILE A 613 34.95 -14.30 26.44
N ASP A 614 34.40 -15.24 27.22
CA ASP A 614 32.98 -15.27 27.56
C ASP A 614 32.55 -14.00 28.32
N ILE A 615 33.34 -13.53 29.28
CA ILE A 615 33.09 -12.28 30.01
C ILE A 615 33.10 -11.08 29.06
N ILE A 616 34.08 -11.00 28.15
CA ILE A 616 34.17 -9.91 27.17
C ILE A 616 32.93 -9.91 26.27
N VAL A 617 32.51 -11.08 25.78
CA VAL A 617 31.32 -11.21 24.93
C VAL A 617 30.05 -10.84 25.70
N PHE A 618 29.90 -11.28 26.94
CA PHE A 618 28.77 -10.90 27.79
C PHE A 618 28.69 -9.38 28.03
N LEU A 619 29.82 -8.74 28.35
CA LEU A 619 29.90 -7.28 28.54
C LEU A 619 29.58 -6.53 27.24
N PHE A 620 30.03 -7.04 26.10
CA PHE A 620 29.70 -6.47 24.79
C PHE A 620 28.19 -6.56 24.50
N LEU A 621 27.59 -7.75 24.64
CA LEU A 621 26.17 -7.96 24.36
C LEU A 621 25.27 -7.16 25.32
N THR A 622 25.61 -7.08 26.60
CA THR A 622 24.88 -6.26 27.59
C THR A 622 24.98 -4.77 27.28
N ALA A 623 26.15 -4.26 26.87
CA ALA A 623 26.31 -2.87 26.45
C ALA A 623 25.45 -2.52 25.23
N VAL A 624 25.42 -3.39 24.21
CA VAL A 624 24.56 -3.22 23.04
C VAL A 624 23.08 -3.22 23.43
N LEU A 625 22.65 -4.13 24.29
CA LEU A 625 21.28 -4.18 24.80
C LEU A 625 20.88 -2.88 25.52
N ALA A 626 21.74 -2.41 26.42
CA ALA A 626 21.52 -1.18 27.18
C ALA A 626 21.35 0.02 26.24
N ILE A 627 22.21 0.17 25.23
CA ILE A 627 22.13 1.25 24.23
C ILE A 627 20.82 1.20 23.45
N CYS A 628 20.40 0.01 22.99
CA CYS A 628 19.19 -0.14 22.18
C CYS A 628 17.89 0.08 22.98
N TRP A 629 17.86 -0.31 24.26
CA TRP A 629 16.68 -0.15 25.11
C TRP A 629 16.60 1.17 25.86
N TYR A 630 17.71 1.91 25.95
CA TYR A 630 17.79 3.18 26.68
C TYR A 630 16.68 4.16 26.31
N LYS A 631 16.41 4.33 25.01
CA LYS A 631 15.38 5.26 24.51
C LYS A 631 13.97 4.86 24.98
N LYS A 632 13.63 3.57 24.91
CA LYS A 632 12.34 3.03 25.38
C LYS A 632 12.22 3.15 26.91
N PHE A 633 13.31 2.90 27.64
CA PHE A 633 13.35 3.07 29.10
C PHE A 633 13.11 4.52 29.51
N CYS A 634 13.73 5.49 28.83
CA CYS A 634 13.51 6.91 29.10
C CYS A 634 12.05 7.34 28.87
N TYR A 635 11.42 6.84 27.79
CA TYR A 635 10.01 7.08 27.48
C TYR A 635 9.08 6.53 28.59
N TRP A 636 9.32 5.29 29.05
CA TRP A 636 8.53 4.67 30.11
C TRP A 636 8.65 5.44 31.44
N LYS A 637 9.88 5.83 31.81
CA LYS A 637 10.15 6.58 33.06
C LYS A 637 9.41 7.92 33.14
N HIS A 638 9.28 8.64 32.02
CA HIS A 638 8.66 9.97 31.98
C HIS A 638 7.25 9.96 31.37
N LYS A 639 6.62 8.79 31.23
CA LYS A 639 5.27 8.60 30.67
C LYS A 639 5.01 9.34 29.35
N GLY A 640 6.05 9.52 28.53
CA GLY A 640 5.94 10.22 27.25
C GLY A 640 5.80 11.74 27.33
N ASP A 641 6.24 12.39 28.41
CA ASP A 641 6.37 13.85 28.44
C ASP A 641 7.44 14.33 27.44
N GLU A 642 6.99 14.79 26.28
CA GLU A 642 7.85 15.27 25.18
C GLU A 642 8.63 16.56 25.54
N ASN A 643 8.20 17.27 26.58
CA ASN A 643 8.81 18.52 27.01
C ASN A 643 9.96 18.33 28.01
N TYR A 644 10.22 17.09 28.46
CA TYR A 644 11.32 16.81 29.38
C TYR A 644 12.70 16.98 28.71
N LEU A 645 13.59 17.70 29.37
CA LEU A 645 14.94 17.99 28.89
C LEU A 645 15.94 16.93 29.34
N TYR A 646 16.56 16.24 28.38
CA TYR A 646 17.54 15.20 28.66
C TYR A 646 18.98 15.72 28.72
N SER A 647 19.82 15.04 29.50
CA SER A 647 21.25 15.34 29.63
C SER A 647 22.01 15.16 28.31
N ARG A 648 23.18 15.81 28.17
CA ARG A 648 24.03 15.66 26.97
C ARG A 648 24.43 14.20 26.71
N CYS A 649 24.71 13.41 27.75
CA CYS A 649 25.05 11.99 27.62
C CYS A 649 23.90 11.18 27.03
N SER A 650 22.68 11.41 27.51
CA SER A 650 21.47 10.77 26.99
C SER A 650 21.26 11.05 25.50
N CYS A 651 21.53 12.28 25.06
CA CYS A 651 21.39 12.68 23.66
C CYS A 651 22.43 12.04 22.74
N ILE A 652 23.65 11.81 23.24
CA ILE A 652 24.68 11.07 22.50
C ILE A 652 24.21 9.63 22.28
N ILE A 653 23.63 8.99 23.30
CA ILE A 653 23.11 7.61 23.20
C ILE A 653 21.93 7.55 22.23
N PHE A 654 20.96 8.47 22.32
CA PHE A 654 19.84 8.55 21.38
C PHE A 654 20.33 8.73 19.95
N GLY A 655 21.24 9.69 19.72
CA GLY A 655 21.79 9.95 18.40
C GLY A 655 22.64 8.81 17.85
N PHE A 656 23.32 8.04 18.71
CA PHE A 656 24.05 6.84 18.29
C PHE A 656 23.08 5.75 17.82
N PHE A 657 22.06 5.44 18.62
CA PHE A 657 21.06 4.43 18.29
C PHE A 657 20.25 4.77 17.03
N GLU A 658 19.77 6.02 16.89
CA GLU A 658 19.03 6.46 15.70
C GLU A 658 19.88 6.38 14.42
N LYS A 659 21.15 6.77 14.49
CA LYS A 659 22.07 6.60 13.36
C LYS A 659 22.26 5.13 13.00
N THR A 660 22.28 4.24 13.98
CA THR A 660 22.37 2.78 13.74
C THR A 660 21.10 2.23 13.11
N GLN A 661 19.92 2.68 13.52
CA GLN A 661 18.64 2.28 12.91
C GLN A 661 18.50 2.76 11.46
N GLN A 662 18.90 4.00 11.18
CA GLN A 662 18.73 4.65 9.87
C GLN A 662 19.80 4.27 8.85
N SER A 663 21.02 3.96 9.31
CA SER A 663 22.15 3.67 8.41
C SER A 663 22.32 2.16 8.19
N LEU A 664 22.09 1.71 6.95
CA LEU A 664 22.33 0.33 6.54
C LEU A 664 23.74 -0.15 6.88
N ARG A 665 24.77 0.68 6.65
CA ARG A 665 26.18 0.32 6.94
C ARG A 665 26.40 0.03 8.43
N ARG A 666 25.85 0.87 9.31
CA ARG A 666 26.00 0.69 10.77
C ARG A 666 25.23 -0.53 11.28
N ARG A 667 24.04 -0.79 10.74
CA ARG A 667 23.27 -2.00 11.05
C ARG A 667 24.01 -3.27 10.65
N ILE A 668 24.61 -3.28 9.46
CA ILE A 668 25.45 -4.40 9.01
C ILE A 668 26.63 -4.58 9.97
N VAL A 669 27.39 -3.52 10.28
CA VAL A 669 28.52 -3.61 11.21
C VAL A 669 28.11 -4.16 12.57
N LEU A 670 26.99 -3.68 13.15
CA LEU A 670 26.47 -4.20 14.41
C LEU A 670 26.14 -5.70 14.30
N TYR A 671 25.47 -6.12 13.23
CA TYR A 671 25.17 -7.53 12.97
C TYR A 671 26.44 -8.39 12.83
N LEU A 672 27.44 -7.94 12.06
CA LEU A 672 28.68 -8.70 11.89
C LEU A 672 29.44 -8.82 13.22
N LEU A 673 29.45 -7.78 14.05
CA LEU A 673 30.08 -7.82 15.38
C LEU A 673 29.37 -8.80 16.32
N VAL A 674 28.04 -8.80 16.34
CA VAL A 674 27.24 -9.74 17.12
C VAL A 674 27.49 -11.18 16.66
N VAL A 675 27.38 -11.45 15.37
CA VAL A 675 27.60 -12.81 14.83
C VAL A 675 29.03 -13.28 15.09
N LEU A 676 30.03 -12.40 14.90
CA LEU A 676 31.43 -12.72 15.22
C LEU A 676 31.60 -13.04 16.70
N SER A 677 30.99 -12.26 17.61
CA SER A 677 31.10 -12.53 19.06
C SER A 677 30.49 -13.88 19.45
N LEU A 678 29.37 -14.27 18.83
CA LEU A 678 28.75 -15.56 19.09
C LEU A 678 29.56 -16.70 18.47
N LEU A 679 30.12 -16.51 17.28
CA LEU A 679 31.05 -17.47 16.65
C LEU A 679 32.32 -17.70 17.49
N MET A 680 32.84 -16.64 18.12
CA MET A 680 33.96 -16.78 19.05
C MET A 680 33.59 -17.72 20.20
N VAL A 681 32.42 -17.52 20.85
CA VAL A 681 31.94 -18.40 21.92
C VAL A 681 31.74 -19.83 21.44
N THR A 682 31.10 -20.05 20.29
CA THR A 682 30.89 -21.42 19.77
C THR A 682 32.19 -22.11 19.35
N SER A 683 33.19 -21.36 18.90
CA SER A 683 34.51 -21.91 18.56
C SER A 683 35.34 -22.32 19.78
N LEU A 684 35.05 -21.77 20.97
CA LEU A 684 35.75 -22.14 22.21
C LEU A 684 35.54 -23.61 22.57
N ILE A 685 34.39 -24.21 22.22
CA ILE A 685 34.11 -25.62 22.52
C ILE A 685 35.08 -26.57 21.79
N MET A 686 35.61 -26.14 20.64
CA MET A 686 36.62 -26.91 19.89
C MET A 686 38.01 -26.84 20.55
N LEU A 687 38.25 -25.86 21.42
CA LEU A 687 39.53 -25.64 22.09
C LEU A 687 39.65 -26.38 23.43
N ASN A 688 38.57 -27.01 23.90
CA ASN A 688 38.54 -27.77 25.16
C ASN A 688 39.25 -29.14 25.10
N CYS A 689 39.86 -29.52 23.97
CA CYS A 689 40.53 -30.82 23.89
C CYS A 689 41.82 -30.85 24.74
N ASP A 690 41.85 -31.72 25.74
CA ASP A 690 43.06 -32.06 26.48
C ASP A 690 43.98 -32.89 25.57
N TYR A 691 45.01 -32.23 25.04
CA TYR A 691 45.97 -32.84 24.13
C TYR A 691 46.71 -34.03 24.76
N ASP A 692 46.97 -33.98 26.06
CA ASP A 692 47.70 -35.05 26.76
C ASP A 692 46.79 -36.28 26.94
N LEU A 693 45.52 -36.07 27.31
CA LEU A 693 44.53 -37.14 27.41
C LEU A 693 44.24 -37.78 26.04
N PHE A 694 44.08 -36.97 24.99
CA PHE A 694 43.91 -37.45 23.62
C PHE A 694 45.12 -38.24 23.11
N LYS A 695 46.34 -37.83 23.48
CA LYS A 695 47.56 -38.53 23.09
C LYS A 695 47.67 -39.90 23.78
N ILE A 696 47.25 -39.99 25.04
CA ILE A 696 47.20 -41.25 25.79
C ILE A 696 46.20 -42.22 25.15
N SER A 697 44.97 -41.77 24.89
CA SER A 697 43.95 -42.62 24.26
C SER A 697 44.35 -43.07 22.85
N LEU A 698 45.00 -42.19 22.06
CA LEU A 698 45.51 -42.53 20.74
C LEU A 698 46.61 -43.60 20.79
N ILE A 699 47.47 -43.56 21.81
CA ILE A 699 48.49 -44.59 22.04
C ILE A 699 47.81 -45.91 22.40
N GLU A 700 46.86 -45.90 23.33
CA GLU A 700 46.12 -47.10 23.77
C GLU A 700 45.34 -47.74 22.62
N ALA A 701 44.66 -46.95 21.79
CA ALA A 701 43.94 -47.43 20.62
C ALA A 701 44.87 -48.11 19.61
N ARG A 702 46.09 -47.59 19.41
CA ARG A 702 47.08 -48.21 18.51
C ARG A 702 47.76 -49.44 19.10
N LEU A 703 48.00 -49.46 20.41
CA LEU A 703 48.69 -50.57 21.09
C LEU A 703 47.76 -51.77 21.31
N TYR A 704 46.52 -51.51 21.74
CA TYR A 704 45.58 -52.54 22.20
C TYR A 704 44.40 -52.76 21.25
N ARG A 705 44.30 -52.00 20.15
CA ARG A 705 43.16 -52.00 19.22
C ARG A 705 41.82 -51.72 19.90
N TYR A 706 41.81 -50.97 21.00
CA TYR A 706 40.57 -50.44 21.56
C TYR A 706 39.99 -49.34 20.65
N PRO A 707 38.66 -49.25 20.49
CA PRO A 707 38.03 -48.10 19.86
C PRO A 707 38.34 -46.84 20.68
N MET A 708 38.69 -45.75 19.99
CA MET A 708 38.80 -44.43 20.61
C MET A 708 37.40 -43.94 20.96
N ASP A 709 37.21 -43.41 22.17
CA ASP A 709 35.98 -42.69 22.48
C ASP A 709 35.94 -41.41 21.61
N PRO A 710 34.91 -41.23 20.77
CA PRO A 710 34.81 -40.08 19.87
C PRO A 710 34.56 -38.76 20.60
N GLU A 711 34.19 -38.82 21.89
CA GLU A 711 33.84 -37.66 22.72
C GLU A 711 35.01 -37.05 23.50
N ILE A 712 36.22 -37.62 23.40
CA ILE A 712 37.39 -37.22 24.21
C ILE A 712 37.78 -35.74 24.02
N CYS A 713 37.59 -35.17 22.82
CA CYS A 713 37.99 -33.79 22.53
C CYS A 713 36.83 -32.79 22.63
N PHE A 714 35.69 -33.09 22.01
CA PHE A 714 34.51 -32.25 22.02
C PHE A 714 33.28 -33.08 21.65
N GLN A 715 32.09 -32.64 22.08
CA GLN A 715 30.84 -33.29 21.75
C GLN A 715 30.21 -32.73 20.47
N PRO A 716 30.08 -33.54 19.39
CA PRO A 716 29.58 -33.07 18.09
C PRO A 716 28.13 -32.57 18.14
N TRP A 717 27.27 -33.20 18.94
CA TRP A 717 25.86 -32.85 19.07
C TRP A 717 25.65 -31.52 19.78
N THR A 718 26.37 -31.27 20.88
CA THR A 718 26.34 -29.99 21.58
C THR A 718 26.81 -28.84 20.68
N PHE A 719 27.87 -29.05 19.91
CA PHE A 719 28.33 -28.08 18.92
C PHE A 719 27.28 -27.82 17.82
N THR A 720 26.63 -28.88 17.33
CA THR A 720 25.55 -28.78 16.34
C THR A 720 24.36 -27.97 16.89
N ASN A 721 24.02 -28.16 18.16
CA ASN A 721 22.98 -27.42 18.87
C ASN A 721 23.31 -25.93 19.05
N MET A 722 24.58 -25.61 19.33
CA MET A 722 25.04 -24.23 19.37
C MET A 722 25.01 -23.57 17.98
N MET A 723 25.43 -24.30 16.95
CA MET A 723 25.43 -23.81 15.57
C MET A 723 24.02 -23.63 15.01
N SER A 724 23.07 -24.51 15.33
CA SER A 724 21.68 -24.35 14.88
C SER A 724 21.01 -23.12 15.52
N LEU A 725 21.28 -22.83 16.80
CA LEU A 725 20.88 -21.58 17.44
C LEU A 725 21.50 -20.34 16.76
N LEU A 726 22.79 -20.39 16.44
CA LEU A 726 23.48 -19.31 15.74
C LEU A 726 22.88 -19.05 14.34
N ILE A 727 22.65 -20.12 13.57
CA ILE A 727 22.07 -20.07 12.23
C ILE A 727 20.65 -19.49 12.31
N GLY A 728 19.80 -20.01 13.20
CA GLY A 728 18.44 -19.50 13.40
C GLY A 728 18.42 -18.00 13.71
N MET A 729 19.43 -17.53 14.45
CA MET A 729 19.54 -16.13 14.84
C MET A 729 20.02 -15.18 13.77
N SER A 730 20.81 -15.67 12.83
CA SER A 730 21.14 -14.88 11.64
C SER A 730 19.87 -14.45 10.87
N TYR A 731 18.81 -15.25 10.91
CA TYR A 731 17.56 -15.00 10.20
C TYR A 731 16.65 -13.97 10.90
N THR A 732 16.76 -13.79 12.22
CA THR A 732 15.90 -12.88 13.01
C THR A 732 16.22 -11.39 12.84
N PHE A 733 17.36 -11.05 12.22
CA PHE A 733 17.69 -9.67 11.88
C PHE A 733 16.92 -9.21 10.64
N ALA A 734 16.02 -8.25 10.79
CA ALA A 734 15.26 -7.69 9.69
C ALA A 734 16.14 -6.81 8.77
N ARG A 735 15.79 -6.72 7.49
CA ARG A 735 16.37 -5.78 6.50
C ARG A 735 17.90 -5.86 6.36
N ILE A 736 18.47 -7.06 6.53
CA ILE A 736 19.84 -7.38 6.17
C ILE A 736 19.80 -8.20 4.87
N PRO A 737 20.64 -7.90 3.86
CA PRO A 737 20.71 -8.67 2.62
C PRO A 737 20.80 -10.18 2.88
N PHE A 738 19.91 -10.95 2.24
CA PHE A 738 19.82 -12.40 2.43
C PHE A 738 21.13 -13.11 2.07
N ALA A 739 21.83 -12.65 1.03
CA ALA A 739 23.14 -13.17 0.66
C ALA A 739 24.17 -13.13 1.80
N MET A 740 24.17 -12.09 2.65
CA MET A 740 25.08 -12.02 3.80
C MET A 740 24.69 -12.97 4.93
N LYS A 741 23.41 -13.35 5.02
CA LYS A 741 22.95 -14.35 5.98
C LYS A 741 23.35 -15.76 5.55
N MET A 742 23.30 -16.04 4.24
CA MET A 742 23.63 -17.34 3.66
C MET A 742 25.12 -17.66 3.59
N VAL A 743 25.99 -16.66 3.37
CA VAL A 743 27.43 -16.86 3.07
C VAL A 743 28.30 -17.12 4.31
N ARG A 744 27.73 -17.19 5.52
CA ARG A 744 28.52 -17.17 6.78
C ARG A 744 28.48 -18.37 7.72
N PRO A 745 27.66 -19.42 7.54
CA PRO A 745 27.83 -20.67 8.29
C PRO A 745 28.47 -21.79 7.45
N MET A 746 29.38 -21.46 6.51
CA MET A 746 30.20 -22.42 5.76
C MET A 746 31.68 -22.19 6.02
#